data_AF-A0A1H1ZD63-F1
#
_entry.id   AF-A0A1H1ZD63-F1
#
_cell.length_a   1.000
_cell.length_b   1.000
_cell.length_c   1.000
_cell.angle_alpha   90.00
_cell.angle_beta   90.00
_cell.angle_gamma   90.00
#
_symmetry.space_group_name_H-M   'P 1'
#
loop_
_entity.id
_entity.type
_entity.pdbx_description
1 polymer ?
#
loop_
_entity_poly.entity_id
_entity_poly.type
_entity_poly.pdbx_seq_one_letter_code
_entity_poly.pdbx_strand_id
1 'polypeptide(L)'
;MVKRKFAAAVGAAGLLGALLTGAVPSAAASDEVGSATVVPLQVTGDPEDRLNLIILGDGYTAEEMQQFRDDVDKHLNVQWSIEPFRSYRDYFNVYMIEIVSGESGISCDPDDGNVRRDTPLKLQYAGTCPAGANARGVTFGAGGQQALEQYVSMIPGVTAQNRQTLTIANTSTYGGIGGRNATTTGQAPQGPLVSPHELGHSLGNLQDEYPYSARNVPGAPYTGGEPSSIHHTIMTEQQMLDQQAKWYRWLGEESLSGGVIGRYESGQTRASGIWRPSEHSIMRWIGYHFDQIGRERMIEKISGRRDVAQLALESTPTDEPVFPEDVIWVETMHPLYHELTVTWSVNGAVVEDTGNSRNFDLEAHGVGVGDTVSVTVSDDTADVRDPAVADGGSLTQTREWTIVEEPPAPTDVEFTSSTDTTRPVGGQDVVYVETTHPRDRVLDVTWRLNGSVVPNPDNLRNLDLGALGLASGTYELTATVTDPEVPGAPTDTRTWTVDNVAPSVTFELSDPVSVVPGTRVRPPHYVFREWFEMGLAATDDQDGYVVIEFQLDGDGWFNYHGWPDAPEGTPYRFTPAGTVIKEIAYGNLGSGGVTKAPFEQSYPDFEPGYGRHEIQYRAIDAAGNISTPKTFTVTVTDTNGAVELPPGAIVPD
;
A
#
# COMPACT_ATOMS: atom_id res chain seq x y z
N MET A 1 -41.87 -11.27 23.23
CA MET A 1 -43.29 -11.47 22.81
C MET A 1 -43.93 -10.10 22.50
N VAL A 2 -45.06 -10.11 21.79
CA VAL A 2 -45.88 -8.94 21.39
C VAL A 2 -45.30 -8.05 20.29
N LYS A 3 -45.86 -8.22 19.09
CA LYS A 3 -45.63 -7.42 17.87
C LYS A 3 -46.39 -6.09 17.96
N ARG A 4 -45.84 -5.02 17.37
CA ARG A 4 -46.66 -3.88 16.90
C ARG A 4 -46.88 -4.00 15.39
N LYS A 5 -48.14 -3.86 14.96
CA LYS A 5 -48.55 -3.86 13.55
C LYS A 5 -48.73 -2.41 13.11
N PHE A 6 -48.24 -2.06 11.93
CA PHE A 6 -48.82 -0.99 11.12
C PHE A 6 -49.55 -1.60 9.93
N ALA A 7 -50.70 -1.01 9.58
CA ALA A 7 -51.51 -1.43 8.45
C ALA A 7 -51.26 -0.47 7.27
N ALA A 8 -51.05 -1.02 6.08
CA ALA A 8 -51.09 -0.28 4.82
C ALA A 8 -52.38 -0.65 4.07
N ALA A 9 -53.05 0.35 3.51
CA ALA A 9 -54.35 0.19 2.87
C ALA A 9 -54.22 -0.33 1.43
N VAL A 10 -55.24 -1.06 0.97
CA VAL A 10 -55.34 -1.58 -0.40
C VAL A 10 -55.73 -0.45 -1.35
N GLY A 11 -54.90 -0.21 -2.37
CA GLY A 11 -55.25 0.59 -3.55
C GLY A 11 -55.08 -0.26 -4.80
N ALA A 12 -56.16 -0.61 -5.47
CA ALA A 12 -56.15 -1.38 -6.71
C ALA A 12 -56.57 -0.51 -7.90
N ALA A 13 -55.70 -0.40 -8.90
CA ALA A 13 -56.01 0.10 -10.23
C ALA A 13 -55.26 -0.78 -11.25
N GLY A 14 -55.94 -1.21 -12.31
CA GLY A 14 -55.48 -2.33 -13.14
C GLY A 14 -54.44 -1.97 -14.20
N LEU A 15 -53.54 -2.91 -14.49
CA LEU A 15 -52.75 -2.90 -15.72
C LEU A 15 -53.48 -3.66 -16.83
N LEU A 16 -53.49 -3.08 -18.04
CA LEU A 16 -53.76 -3.84 -19.26
C LEU A 16 -52.57 -4.76 -19.55
N GLY A 17 -52.86 -5.99 -19.97
CA GLY A 17 -51.82 -6.95 -20.33
C GLY A 17 -51.19 -6.65 -21.69
N ALA A 18 -49.87 -6.53 -21.73
CA ALA A 18 -49.07 -6.76 -22.93
C ALA A 18 -48.40 -8.14 -22.79
N LEU A 19 -48.68 -9.04 -23.73
CA LEU A 19 -48.04 -10.35 -23.80
C LEU A 19 -46.62 -10.21 -24.33
N LEU A 20 -45.66 -9.99 -23.43
CA LEU A 20 -44.25 -10.24 -23.70
C LEU A 20 -43.98 -11.73 -23.50
N THR A 21 -43.65 -12.41 -24.60
CA THR A 21 -43.13 -13.78 -24.56
C THR A 21 -41.84 -13.80 -23.76
N GLY A 22 -41.88 -14.41 -22.57
CA GLY A 22 -40.68 -14.55 -21.74
C GLY A 22 -39.61 -15.32 -22.50
N ALA A 23 -38.52 -14.63 -22.86
CA ALA A 23 -37.25 -15.30 -23.02
C ALA A 23 -36.93 -15.94 -21.67
N VAL A 24 -36.74 -17.26 -21.67
CA VAL A 24 -36.11 -17.94 -20.54
C VAL A 24 -34.76 -17.24 -20.32
N PRO A 25 -34.36 -16.90 -19.08
CA PRO A 25 -33.01 -16.42 -18.86
C PRO A 25 -32.06 -17.42 -19.50
N SER A 26 -31.15 -16.95 -20.36
CA SER A 26 -30.02 -17.80 -20.72
C SER A 26 -29.37 -18.17 -19.40
N ALA A 27 -29.19 -19.47 -19.14
CA ALA A 27 -28.28 -19.86 -18.08
C ALA A 27 -26.96 -19.14 -18.37
N ALA A 28 -26.42 -18.44 -17.37
CA ALA A 28 -25.03 -18.05 -17.45
C ALA A 28 -24.23 -19.33 -17.74
N ALA A 29 -23.34 -19.29 -18.72
CA ALA A 29 -22.40 -20.38 -18.87
C ALA A 29 -21.65 -20.49 -17.54
N SER A 30 -21.57 -21.68 -16.96
CA SER A 30 -20.65 -21.92 -15.86
C SER A 30 -19.25 -21.72 -16.43
N ASP A 31 -18.55 -20.67 -16.00
CA ASP A 31 -17.21 -20.36 -16.49
C ASP A 31 -16.29 -21.57 -16.29
N GLU A 32 -15.49 -21.90 -17.32
CA GLU A 32 -14.71 -23.13 -17.32
C GLU A 32 -13.55 -23.05 -16.30
N VAL A 33 -13.24 -24.16 -15.63
CA VAL A 33 -12.12 -24.22 -14.68
C VAL A 33 -10.81 -23.88 -15.37
N GLY A 34 -10.08 -22.92 -14.81
CA GLY A 34 -8.85 -22.38 -15.37
C GLY A 34 -9.06 -21.28 -16.42
N SER A 35 -10.31 -20.93 -16.77
CA SER A 35 -10.58 -19.67 -17.48
C SER A 35 -10.22 -18.47 -16.59
N ALA A 36 -9.81 -17.38 -17.23
CA ALA A 36 -9.36 -16.19 -16.52
C ALA A 36 -9.81 -14.90 -17.21
N THR A 37 -10.12 -13.89 -16.39
CA THR A 37 -10.44 -12.53 -16.82
C THR A 37 -9.43 -11.55 -16.22
N VAL A 38 -8.78 -10.75 -17.05
CA VAL A 38 -7.96 -9.61 -16.59
C VAL A 38 -8.90 -8.42 -16.36
N VAL A 39 -8.87 -7.88 -15.15
CA VAL A 39 -9.60 -6.69 -14.72
C VAL A 39 -8.59 -5.63 -14.30
N PRO A 40 -8.39 -4.56 -15.08
CA PRO A 40 -7.60 -3.41 -14.65
C PRO A 40 -8.28 -2.74 -13.44
N LEU A 41 -7.53 -2.53 -12.37
CA LEU A 41 -7.98 -1.88 -11.14
C LEU A 41 -7.37 -0.49 -10.93
N GLN A 42 -6.29 -0.17 -11.65
CA GLN A 42 -5.65 1.14 -11.71
C GLN A 42 -4.70 1.10 -12.93
N VAL A 43 -4.73 2.09 -13.82
CA VAL A 43 -3.79 2.17 -14.95
C VAL A 43 -3.36 3.64 -15.11
N THR A 44 -2.08 3.91 -14.84
CA THR A 44 -1.50 5.28 -14.82
C THR A 44 -0.54 5.56 -15.98
N GLY A 45 -0.35 4.58 -16.88
CA GLY A 45 0.41 4.67 -18.11
C GLY A 45 0.60 3.32 -18.80
N ASP A 46 1.41 3.28 -19.85
CA ASP A 46 1.72 2.02 -20.53
C ASP A 46 2.36 1.00 -19.57
N PRO A 47 1.97 -0.29 -19.60
CA PRO A 47 2.61 -1.32 -18.81
C PRO A 47 4.14 -1.42 -18.96
N GLU A 48 4.72 -1.08 -20.12
CA GLU A 48 6.19 -1.04 -20.28
C GLU A 48 6.82 0.03 -19.37
N ASP A 49 6.12 1.16 -19.17
CA ASP A 49 6.57 2.34 -18.41
C ASP A 49 5.99 2.49 -17.01
N ARG A 50 5.41 1.44 -16.42
CA ARG A 50 4.95 1.43 -15.02
C ARG A 50 5.43 0.20 -14.25
N LEU A 51 5.32 0.24 -12.92
CA LEU A 51 5.44 -0.97 -12.10
C LEU A 51 4.09 -1.69 -12.10
N ASN A 52 4.02 -2.90 -12.64
CA ASN A 52 2.77 -3.64 -12.77
C ASN A 52 2.55 -4.56 -11.56
N LEU A 53 1.67 -4.19 -10.65
CA LEU A 53 1.19 -5.06 -9.58
C LEU A 53 0.08 -5.97 -10.12
N ILE A 54 0.30 -7.28 -10.08
CA ILE A 54 -0.62 -8.27 -10.65
C ILE A 54 -1.13 -9.17 -9.54
N ILE A 55 -2.42 -9.09 -9.26
CA ILE A 55 -3.08 -9.80 -8.18
C ILE A 55 -3.89 -10.94 -8.77
N LEU A 56 -3.65 -12.17 -8.31
CA LEU A 56 -4.30 -13.38 -8.85
C LEU A 56 -5.00 -14.15 -7.73
N GLY A 57 -6.17 -14.71 -8.02
CA GLY A 57 -6.89 -15.60 -7.10
C GLY A 57 -6.57 -17.07 -7.37
N ASP A 58 -6.47 -17.90 -6.33
CA ASP A 58 -6.45 -19.36 -6.46
C ASP A 58 -7.34 -20.02 -5.39
N GLY A 59 -8.08 -21.05 -5.79
CA GLY A 59 -9.07 -21.71 -4.94
C GLY A 59 -10.42 -21.01 -4.84
N TYR A 60 -10.67 -19.92 -5.58
CA TYR A 60 -12.00 -19.29 -5.71
C TYR A 60 -12.76 -19.91 -6.88
N THR A 61 -13.93 -20.48 -6.63
CA THR A 61 -14.84 -20.97 -7.69
C THR A 61 -15.59 -19.80 -8.36
N ALA A 62 -16.30 -20.07 -9.46
CA ALA A 62 -17.11 -19.06 -10.15
C ALA A 62 -18.16 -18.38 -9.24
N GLU A 63 -18.68 -19.10 -8.24
CA GLU A 63 -19.63 -18.58 -7.25
C GLU A 63 -18.95 -17.68 -6.19
N GLU A 64 -17.63 -17.77 -6.04
CA GLU A 64 -16.82 -17.05 -5.05
C GLU A 64 -16.05 -15.86 -5.65
N MET A 65 -16.22 -15.54 -6.95
CA MET A 65 -15.53 -14.42 -7.60
C MET A 65 -15.82 -13.06 -6.93
N GLN A 66 -16.98 -12.88 -6.29
CA GLN A 66 -17.21 -11.67 -5.50
C GLN A 66 -16.36 -11.64 -4.22
N GLN A 67 -16.22 -12.76 -3.51
CA GLN A 67 -15.32 -12.84 -2.35
C GLN A 67 -13.88 -12.52 -2.76
N PHE A 68 -13.42 -12.99 -3.92
CA PHE A 68 -12.09 -12.62 -4.42
C PHE A 68 -11.95 -11.11 -4.65
N ARG A 69 -12.96 -10.44 -5.21
CA ARG A 69 -12.95 -8.97 -5.38
C ARG A 69 -12.91 -8.24 -4.04
N ASP A 70 -13.72 -8.69 -3.08
CA ASP A 70 -13.81 -8.10 -1.75
C ASP A 70 -12.48 -8.28 -0.98
N ASP A 71 -11.85 -9.45 -1.10
CA ASP A 71 -10.50 -9.74 -0.58
C ASP A 71 -9.45 -8.82 -1.26
N VAL A 72 -9.51 -8.64 -2.59
CA VAL A 72 -8.58 -7.75 -3.33
C VAL A 72 -8.74 -6.29 -2.91
N ASP A 73 -9.97 -5.79 -2.74
CA ASP A 73 -10.21 -4.42 -2.24
C ASP A 73 -9.62 -4.22 -0.83
N LYS A 74 -9.89 -5.16 0.09
CA LYS A 74 -9.35 -5.11 1.45
C LYS A 74 -7.83 -5.13 1.48
N HIS A 75 -7.20 -6.02 0.70
CA HIS A 75 -5.74 -6.10 0.59
C HIS A 75 -5.13 -4.85 -0.02
N LEU A 76 -5.74 -4.28 -1.07
CA LEU A 76 -5.26 -3.06 -1.71
C LEU A 76 -5.38 -1.83 -0.79
N ASN A 77 -6.52 -1.62 -0.15
CA ASN A 77 -6.69 -0.46 0.74
C ASN A 77 -5.76 -0.53 1.97
N VAL A 78 -5.53 -1.72 2.54
CA VAL A 78 -4.50 -1.90 3.59
C VAL A 78 -3.09 -1.62 3.04
N GLN A 79 -2.76 -2.06 1.83
CA GLN A 79 -1.48 -1.73 1.21
C GLN A 79 -1.32 -0.22 0.96
N TRP A 80 -2.34 0.47 0.44
CA TRP A 80 -2.34 1.92 0.20
C TRP A 80 -2.41 2.76 1.48
N SER A 81 -2.66 2.16 2.64
CA SER A 81 -2.51 2.84 3.95
C SER A 81 -1.06 2.85 4.47
N ILE A 82 -0.16 2.05 3.87
CA ILE A 82 1.21 1.83 4.36
C ILE A 82 2.23 2.57 3.50
N GLU A 83 3.19 3.25 4.13
CA GLU A 83 4.30 3.88 3.42
C GLU A 83 5.35 2.85 2.96
N PRO A 84 5.94 2.96 1.75
CA PRO A 84 5.77 4.04 0.77
C PRO A 84 4.68 3.76 -0.27
N PHE A 85 3.98 2.62 -0.22
CA PHE A 85 2.92 2.29 -1.18
C PHE A 85 1.84 3.37 -1.28
N ARG A 86 1.50 3.99 -0.16
CA ARG A 86 0.62 5.15 -0.07
C ARG A 86 1.10 6.32 -0.93
N SER A 87 2.26 6.91 -0.61
CA SER A 87 2.79 8.08 -1.31
C SER A 87 3.11 7.83 -2.79
N TYR A 88 3.43 6.58 -3.16
CA TYR A 88 3.81 6.17 -4.51
C TYR A 88 2.70 5.36 -5.24
N ARG A 89 1.43 5.52 -4.84
CA ARG A 89 0.29 4.76 -5.39
C ARG A 89 0.22 4.82 -6.92
N ASP A 90 0.44 5.99 -7.51
CA ASP A 90 0.28 6.23 -8.95
C ASP A 90 1.45 5.71 -9.80
N TYR A 91 2.51 5.20 -9.17
CA TYR A 91 3.60 4.48 -9.86
C TYR A 91 3.19 3.07 -10.30
N PHE A 92 2.03 2.60 -9.83
CA PHE A 92 1.50 1.27 -10.12
C PHE A 92 0.42 1.28 -11.20
N ASN A 93 0.61 0.44 -12.21
CA ASN A 93 -0.51 -0.23 -12.85
C ASN A 93 -0.92 -1.41 -11.97
N VAL A 94 -2.22 -1.59 -11.72
CA VAL A 94 -2.77 -2.68 -10.91
C VAL A 94 -3.74 -3.51 -11.76
N TYR A 95 -3.44 -4.79 -11.92
CA TYR A 95 -4.28 -5.74 -12.64
C TYR A 95 -4.70 -6.88 -11.72
N MET A 96 -6.01 -7.12 -11.62
CA MET A 96 -6.56 -8.32 -11.02
C MET A 96 -6.76 -9.37 -12.11
N ILE A 97 -6.43 -10.64 -11.83
CA ILE A 97 -6.74 -11.78 -12.68
C ILE A 97 -7.69 -12.70 -11.92
N GLU A 98 -8.95 -12.68 -12.32
CA GLU A 98 -10.00 -13.56 -11.82
C GLU A 98 -9.82 -14.94 -12.46
N ILE A 99 -9.35 -15.94 -11.72
CA ILE A 99 -9.13 -17.30 -12.23
C ILE A 99 -10.13 -18.27 -11.59
N VAL A 100 -10.95 -18.91 -12.43
CA VAL A 100 -12.00 -19.82 -11.96
C VAL A 100 -11.42 -21.16 -11.52
N SER A 101 -11.53 -21.47 -10.22
CA SER A 101 -11.11 -22.75 -9.65
C SER A 101 -12.26 -23.78 -9.69
N GLY A 102 -11.92 -25.07 -9.83
CA GLY A 102 -12.90 -26.16 -9.82
C GLY A 102 -13.33 -26.62 -8.42
N GLU A 103 -12.58 -26.20 -7.40
CA GLU A 103 -12.82 -26.52 -5.99
C GLU A 103 -12.58 -25.24 -5.17
N SER A 104 -13.40 -25.02 -4.13
CA SER A 104 -13.18 -23.97 -3.13
C SER A 104 -12.07 -24.41 -2.16
N GLY A 105 -11.16 -23.49 -1.82
CA GLY A 105 -10.03 -23.72 -0.92
C GLY A 105 -8.71 -24.07 -1.63
N ILE A 106 -7.60 -24.10 -0.87
CA ILE A 106 -6.28 -24.53 -1.36
C ILE A 106 -5.81 -25.87 -0.78
N SER A 107 -4.73 -26.42 -1.33
CA SER A 107 -4.30 -27.81 -1.08
C SER A 107 -3.52 -27.97 0.25
N CYS A 108 -3.81 -29.03 0.99
CA CYS A 108 -3.17 -29.37 2.27
C CYS A 108 -3.31 -28.28 3.35
N ASP A 109 -4.41 -27.53 3.36
CA ASP A 109 -4.72 -26.55 4.40
C ASP A 109 -4.80 -27.24 5.78
N PRO A 110 -3.98 -26.83 6.78
CA PRO A 110 -3.90 -27.51 8.07
C PRO A 110 -5.16 -27.33 8.92
N ASP A 111 -5.85 -26.20 8.79
CA ASP A 111 -7.02 -25.84 9.59
C ASP A 111 -8.34 -26.15 8.82
N ASP A 112 -8.28 -26.35 7.50
CA ASP A 112 -9.33 -26.96 6.66
C ASP A 112 -9.01 -28.42 6.24
N GLY A 113 -8.88 -29.29 7.25
CA GLY A 113 -8.97 -30.75 7.08
C GLY A 113 -7.83 -31.45 6.31
N ASN A 114 -6.79 -30.72 5.88
CA ASN A 114 -5.68 -31.23 5.06
C ASN A 114 -6.11 -31.90 3.74
N VAL A 115 -7.15 -31.36 3.09
CA VAL A 115 -7.65 -31.89 1.81
C VAL A 115 -6.68 -31.55 0.68
N ARG A 116 -6.37 -32.52 -0.19
CA ARG A 116 -5.68 -32.25 -1.46
C ARG A 116 -6.68 -31.75 -2.49
N ARG A 117 -6.44 -30.55 -3.01
CA ARG A 117 -7.22 -29.88 -4.07
C ARG A 117 -6.36 -29.67 -5.31
N ASP A 118 -7.00 -29.56 -6.48
CA ASP A 118 -6.33 -29.30 -7.76
C ASP A 118 -6.71 -27.95 -8.39
N THR A 119 -6.36 -26.86 -7.71
CA THR A 119 -6.63 -25.47 -8.13
C THR A 119 -5.76 -25.04 -9.33
N PRO A 120 -6.12 -23.99 -10.11
CA PRO A 120 -5.36 -23.55 -11.28
C PRO A 120 -3.88 -23.21 -11.02
N LEU A 121 -3.57 -22.41 -9.99
CA LEU A 121 -2.20 -22.05 -9.60
C LEU A 121 -1.56 -23.05 -8.63
N LYS A 122 -2.26 -24.13 -8.28
CA LYS A 122 -1.77 -25.24 -7.45
C LYS A 122 -1.28 -24.79 -6.07
N LEU A 123 -1.89 -23.78 -5.45
CA LEU A 123 -1.46 -23.31 -4.13
C LEU A 123 -1.62 -24.40 -3.05
N GLN A 124 -0.62 -24.49 -2.18
CA GLN A 124 -0.56 -25.48 -1.10
C GLN A 124 0.24 -25.00 0.11
N TYR A 125 -0.15 -25.43 1.31
CA TYR A 125 0.65 -25.25 2.54
C TYR A 125 1.80 -26.25 2.66
N ALA A 126 1.73 -27.38 1.97
CA ALA A 126 2.78 -28.40 1.96
C ALA A 126 2.71 -29.29 0.72
N GLY A 127 3.87 -29.60 0.11
CA GLY A 127 3.95 -30.60 -0.97
C GLY A 127 3.56 -32.01 -0.52
N THR A 128 3.78 -32.32 0.75
CA THR A 128 3.34 -33.57 1.40
C THR A 128 2.17 -33.28 2.33
N CYS A 129 0.98 -33.80 2.00
CA CYS A 129 -0.17 -33.83 2.89
C CYS A 129 -0.03 -34.97 3.94
N PRO A 130 -0.49 -34.78 5.19
CA PRO A 130 -0.96 -33.51 5.76
C PRO A 130 0.21 -32.54 6.01
N ALA A 131 -0.08 -31.24 5.94
CA ALA A 131 0.79 -30.21 6.46
C ALA A 131 0.89 -30.29 7.99
N GLY A 132 1.92 -29.66 8.57
CA GLY A 132 1.99 -29.47 10.03
C GLY A 132 0.90 -28.49 10.50
N ALA A 133 0.40 -28.66 11.73
CA ALA A 133 -0.70 -27.83 12.28
C ALA A 133 -0.40 -26.31 12.32
N ASN A 134 0.88 -25.94 12.34
CA ASN A 134 1.37 -24.55 12.30
C ASN A 134 2.07 -24.23 10.96
N ALA A 135 1.77 -24.97 9.88
CA ALA A 135 2.22 -24.60 8.54
C ALA A 135 1.51 -23.32 8.11
N ARG A 136 2.30 -22.30 7.71
CA ARG A 136 1.83 -20.97 7.30
C ARG A 136 2.45 -20.47 5.99
N GLY A 137 3.35 -21.25 5.38
CA GLY A 137 3.95 -20.94 4.08
C GLY A 137 3.05 -21.39 2.93
N VAL A 138 2.44 -20.46 2.20
CA VAL A 138 1.60 -20.77 1.04
C VAL A 138 2.44 -20.77 -0.23
N THR A 139 2.56 -21.93 -0.89
CA THR A 139 3.50 -22.13 -2.00
C THR A 139 2.83 -22.64 -3.26
N PHE A 140 3.40 -22.36 -4.42
CA PHE A 140 2.99 -22.96 -5.68
C PHE A 140 3.42 -24.44 -5.74
N GLY A 141 2.46 -25.33 -6.01
CA GLY A 141 2.70 -26.73 -6.31
C GLY A 141 3.36 -26.95 -7.68
N ALA A 142 3.55 -28.23 -8.05
CA ALA A 142 4.14 -28.59 -9.33
C ALA A 142 3.27 -28.06 -10.49
N GLY A 143 3.87 -27.24 -11.36
CA GLY A 143 3.17 -26.56 -12.46
C GLY A 143 2.57 -25.20 -12.11
N GLY A 144 2.39 -24.87 -10.82
CA GLY A 144 1.75 -23.62 -10.39
C GLY A 144 2.45 -22.35 -10.87
N GLN A 145 3.79 -22.32 -10.82
CA GLN A 145 4.57 -21.20 -11.38
C GLN A 145 4.44 -21.10 -12.92
N GLN A 146 4.24 -22.21 -13.62
CA GLN A 146 4.08 -22.19 -15.08
C GLN A 146 2.69 -21.68 -15.48
N ALA A 147 1.66 -22.00 -14.67
CA ALA A 147 0.33 -21.41 -14.80
C ALA A 147 0.34 -19.90 -14.50
N LEU A 148 1.04 -19.48 -13.44
CA LEU A 148 1.23 -18.05 -13.12
C LEU A 148 1.79 -17.26 -14.31
N GLU A 149 2.87 -17.74 -14.95
CA GLU A 149 3.42 -17.08 -16.14
C GLU A 149 2.43 -17.03 -17.31
N GLN A 150 1.62 -18.08 -17.52
CA GLN A 150 0.60 -18.11 -18.56
C GLN A 150 -0.48 -17.04 -18.33
N TYR A 151 -1.01 -16.94 -17.12
CA TYR A 151 -2.01 -15.92 -16.78
C TYR A 151 -1.45 -14.50 -16.85
N VAL A 152 -0.25 -14.28 -16.33
CA VAL A 152 0.42 -12.97 -16.41
C VAL A 152 0.67 -12.54 -17.87
N SER A 153 0.97 -13.49 -18.77
CA SER A 153 1.19 -13.18 -20.20
C SER A 153 -0.05 -12.69 -20.96
N MET A 154 -1.23 -12.67 -20.32
CA MET A 154 -2.44 -12.07 -20.87
C MET A 154 -2.40 -10.53 -20.89
N ILE A 155 -1.43 -9.90 -20.21
CA ILE A 155 -1.29 -8.44 -20.12
C ILE A 155 -0.09 -8.02 -20.99
N PRO A 156 -0.30 -7.32 -22.13
CA PRO A 156 0.79 -6.78 -22.95
C PRO A 156 1.67 -5.79 -22.19
N GLY A 157 2.93 -5.60 -22.61
CA GLY A 157 3.92 -4.70 -21.99
C GLY A 157 4.45 -5.14 -20.60
N VAL A 158 3.78 -6.10 -19.96
CA VAL A 158 4.24 -6.71 -18.70
C VAL A 158 5.39 -7.68 -18.96
N THR A 159 6.56 -7.36 -18.41
CA THR A 159 7.78 -8.19 -18.45
C THR A 159 8.11 -8.75 -17.07
N ALA A 160 9.08 -9.66 -16.97
CA ALA A 160 9.54 -10.13 -15.65
C ALA A 160 10.16 -8.98 -14.83
N GLN A 161 10.71 -7.96 -15.48
CA GLN A 161 11.52 -6.89 -14.90
C GLN A 161 10.67 -5.78 -14.26
N ASN A 162 9.58 -5.38 -14.91
CA ASN A 162 8.70 -4.26 -14.52
C ASN A 162 7.38 -4.72 -13.84
N ARG A 163 7.32 -5.95 -13.33
CA ARG A 163 6.12 -6.50 -12.67
C ARG A 163 6.40 -7.03 -11.28
N GLN A 164 5.39 -7.01 -10.43
CA GLN A 164 5.33 -7.69 -9.14
C GLN A 164 4.01 -8.46 -9.03
N THR A 165 4.05 -9.71 -8.59
CA THR A 165 2.86 -10.56 -8.45
C THR A 165 2.50 -10.77 -6.98
N LEU A 166 1.20 -10.84 -6.69
CA LEU A 166 0.64 -11.24 -5.41
C LEU A 166 -0.47 -12.26 -5.69
N THR A 167 -0.35 -13.49 -5.19
CA THR A 167 -1.44 -14.49 -5.31
C THR A 167 -2.17 -14.64 -3.99
N ILE A 168 -3.47 -14.39 -4.00
CA ILE A 168 -4.36 -14.53 -2.84
C ILE A 168 -4.97 -15.95 -2.88
N ALA A 169 -4.76 -16.71 -1.81
CA ALA A 169 -5.39 -18.01 -1.60
C ALA A 169 -6.77 -17.84 -0.97
N ASN A 170 -7.78 -18.53 -1.53
CA ASN A 170 -9.10 -18.64 -0.92
C ASN A 170 -9.04 -19.51 0.35
N THR A 171 -8.72 -18.92 1.49
CA THR A 171 -8.78 -19.56 2.82
C THR A 171 -8.75 -18.52 3.94
N SER A 172 -9.37 -18.86 5.08
CA SER A 172 -9.28 -18.12 6.35
C SER A 172 -8.05 -18.51 7.19
N THR A 173 -7.35 -19.58 6.81
CA THR A 173 -6.14 -20.02 7.49
C THR A 173 -5.03 -19.01 7.25
N TYR A 174 -4.38 -18.49 8.30
CA TYR A 174 -3.26 -17.55 8.14
C TYR A 174 -2.16 -18.12 7.22
N GLY A 175 -1.60 -17.31 6.32
CA GLY A 175 -0.39 -17.67 5.60
C GLY A 175 0.02 -16.76 4.45
N GLY A 176 1.23 -17.00 3.95
CA GLY A 176 1.86 -16.31 2.83
C GLY A 176 3.28 -16.81 2.61
N ILE A 177 3.95 -16.33 1.56
CA ILE A 177 5.40 -16.46 1.42
C ILE A 177 5.99 -15.41 0.47
N GLY A 178 7.14 -14.87 0.86
CA GLY A 178 7.98 -13.99 0.07
C GLY A 178 8.92 -14.76 -0.85
N GLY A 179 9.24 -14.16 -2.00
CA GLY A 179 10.06 -14.76 -3.05
C GLY A 179 10.00 -13.89 -4.29
N ARG A 180 10.25 -14.42 -5.51
CA ARG A 180 10.05 -13.61 -6.73
C ARG A 180 8.58 -13.17 -6.91
N ASN A 181 7.67 -14.04 -6.48
CA ASN A 181 6.22 -13.88 -6.52
C ASN A 181 5.72 -14.02 -5.08
N ALA A 182 4.91 -13.08 -4.61
CA ALA A 182 4.36 -13.11 -3.25
C ALA A 182 3.07 -13.94 -3.20
N THR A 183 2.79 -14.59 -2.07
CA THR A 183 1.48 -15.20 -1.79
C THR A 183 0.93 -14.71 -0.46
N THR A 184 -0.39 -14.72 -0.32
CA THR A 184 -1.11 -14.38 0.91
C THR A 184 -2.42 -15.18 0.97
N THR A 185 -3.21 -15.00 2.02
CA THR A 185 -4.49 -15.66 2.29
C THR A 185 -5.58 -14.61 2.43
N GLY A 186 -6.68 -14.71 1.68
CA GLY A 186 -7.65 -13.61 1.54
C GLY A 186 -8.51 -13.35 2.77
N GLN A 187 -9.02 -14.42 3.40
CA GLN A 187 -10.00 -14.31 4.49
C GLN A 187 -9.37 -14.35 5.89
N ALA A 188 -8.06 -14.57 5.99
CA ALA A 188 -7.36 -14.50 7.27
C ALA A 188 -7.29 -13.03 7.72
N PRO A 189 -7.62 -12.68 8.98
CA PRO A 189 -7.60 -11.30 9.47
C PRO A 189 -6.28 -10.55 9.14
N GLN A 190 -5.16 -11.25 9.25
CA GLN A 190 -3.83 -10.72 9.00
C GLN A 190 -3.40 -10.71 7.51
N GLY A 191 -4.12 -11.39 6.62
CA GLY A 191 -3.76 -11.54 5.20
C GLY A 191 -3.44 -10.23 4.47
N PRO A 192 -4.24 -9.17 4.65
CA PRO A 192 -3.95 -7.83 4.11
C PRO A 192 -2.62 -7.22 4.55
N LEU A 193 -2.05 -7.65 5.68
CA LEU A 193 -0.74 -7.21 6.18
C LEU A 193 0.40 -8.16 5.82
N VAL A 194 0.08 -9.43 5.57
CA VAL A 194 1.01 -10.38 4.95
C VAL A 194 1.37 -9.88 3.55
N SER A 195 0.41 -9.38 2.76
CA SER A 195 0.67 -8.78 1.44
C SER A 195 1.87 -7.82 1.41
N PRO A 196 1.88 -6.68 2.12
CA PRO A 196 3.02 -5.76 2.14
C PRO A 196 4.30 -6.35 2.74
N HIS A 197 4.22 -7.27 3.73
CA HIS A 197 5.39 -8.00 4.25
C HIS A 197 6.07 -8.84 3.16
N GLU A 198 5.30 -9.68 2.46
CA GLU A 198 5.83 -10.54 1.39
C GLU A 198 6.26 -9.73 0.16
N LEU A 199 5.66 -8.56 -0.07
CA LEU A 199 6.14 -7.57 -1.04
C LEU A 199 7.46 -6.91 -0.62
N GLY A 200 7.70 -6.70 0.68
CA GLY A 200 9.00 -6.29 1.21
C GLY A 200 10.13 -7.27 0.82
N HIS A 201 9.84 -8.58 0.86
CA HIS A 201 10.75 -9.59 0.33
C HIS A 201 10.83 -9.57 -1.20
N SER A 202 9.69 -9.55 -1.90
CA SER A 202 9.66 -9.80 -3.35
C SER A 202 10.08 -8.62 -4.20
N LEU A 203 9.73 -7.41 -3.80
CA LEU A 203 10.05 -6.16 -4.46
C LEU A 203 11.31 -5.55 -3.83
N GLY A 204 11.30 -5.36 -2.51
CA GLY A 204 12.39 -4.74 -1.75
C GLY A 204 13.66 -5.60 -1.60
N ASN A 205 13.55 -6.93 -1.74
CA ASN A 205 14.62 -7.86 -1.37
C ASN A 205 15.06 -7.69 0.11
N LEU A 206 14.11 -7.35 0.99
CA LEU A 206 14.29 -7.29 2.43
C LEU A 206 14.36 -8.71 3.03
N GLN A 207 14.86 -8.82 4.26
CA GLN A 207 15.00 -10.07 5.02
C GLN A 207 14.15 -10.02 6.30
N ASP A 208 13.81 -11.17 6.85
CA ASP A 208 13.07 -11.28 8.10
C ASP A 208 13.84 -10.67 9.27
N GLU A 209 13.18 -9.85 10.08
CA GLU A 209 13.75 -9.25 11.30
C GLU A 209 13.38 -10.00 12.59
N TYR A 210 12.47 -10.99 12.49
CA TYR A 210 12.00 -11.75 13.64
C TYR A 210 13.03 -12.79 14.16
N PRO A 211 13.02 -13.08 15.48
CA PRO A 211 14.10 -13.83 16.16
C PRO A 211 14.07 -15.36 15.99
N TYR A 212 13.21 -15.94 15.15
CA TYR A 212 12.97 -17.39 15.09
C TYR A 212 12.81 -17.91 13.66
N SER A 213 13.00 -19.23 13.45
CA SER A 213 12.60 -19.93 12.20
C SER A 213 11.46 -20.92 12.40
N ALA A 214 11.21 -21.31 13.66
CA ALA A 214 10.01 -22.03 14.09
C ALA A 214 9.39 -21.21 15.23
N ARG A 215 8.07 -21.00 15.19
CA ARG A 215 7.38 -20.17 16.19
C ARG A 215 7.62 -20.72 17.61
N ASN A 216 7.66 -19.81 18.58
CA ASN A 216 7.98 -20.08 19.98
C ASN A 216 9.33 -20.83 20.24
N VAL A 217 10.23 -20.91 19.26
CA VAL A 217 11.60 -21.44 19.44
C VAL A 217 12.61 -20.32 19.14
N PRO A 218 13.40 -19.85 20.12
CA PRO A 218 14.44 -18.85 19.89
C PRO A 218 15.43 -19.33 18.82
N GLY A 219 15.69 -18.48 17.83
CA GLY A 219 16.70 -18.73 16.81
C GLY A 219 18.11 -18.77 17.41
N ALA A 220 18.92 -19.74 16.99
CA ALA A 220 20.30 -19.87 17.47
C ALA A 220 21.11 -18.57 17.18
N PRO A 221 22.06 -18.18 18.06
CA PRO A 221 22.85 -16.97 17.88
C PRO A 221 23.53 -16.90 16.51
N TYR A 222 23.62 -15.69 15.95
CA TYR A 222 24.36 -15.44 14.73
C TYR A 222 25.88 -15.53 14.99
N THR A 223 26.60 -16.21 14.09
CA THR A 223 28.05 -16.41 14.18
C THR A 223 28.76 -16.12 12.86
N GLY A 224 28.12 -15.36 11.95
CA GLY A 224 28.66 -14.99 10.65
C GLY A 224 29.54 -13.73 10.69
N GLY A 225 29.96 -13.29 9.51
CA GLY A 225 30.54 -11.95 9.31
C GLY A 225 29.45 -10.88 9.14
N GLU A 226 29.81 -9.70 8.68
CA GLU A 226 28.81 -8.65 8.37
C GLU A 226 27.79 -9.16 7.31
N PRO A 227 26.48 -9.11 7.60
CA PRO A 227 25.46 -9.54 6.64
C PRO A 227 25.47 -8.70 5.35
N SER A 228 25.11 -9.31 4.21
CA SER A 228 24.86 -8.57 2.96
C SER A 228 23.52 -7.82 2.95
N SER A 229 22.67 -8.06 3.95
CA SER A 229 21.41 -7.35 4.17
C SER A 229 21.64 -5.86 4.45
N ILE A 230 20.80 -5.00 3.90
CA ILE A 230 20.88 -3.54 4.12
C ILE A 230 20.45 -3.13 5.54
N HIS A 231 19.55 -3.91 6.14
CA HIS A 231 18.87 -3.65 7.42
C HIS A 231 19.22 -4.71 8.49
N HIS A 232 20.34 -5.42 8.31
CA HIS A 232 20.95 -6.21 9.38
C HIS A 232 22.45 -5.96 9.48
N THR A 233 23.00 -5.88 10.69
CA THR A 233 24.43 -5.65 10.93
C THR A 233 24.96 -6.41 12.15
N ILE A 234 26.30 -6.54 12.24
CA ILE A 234 27.01 -6.82 13.50
C ILE A 234 27.81 -5.61 14.01
N MET A 235 27.86 -4.51 13.24
CA MET A 235 28.53 -3.26 13.62
C MET A 235 27.84 -2.58 14.80
N THR A 236 28.59 -1.84 15.62
CA THR A 236 28.00 -0.86 16.56
C THR A 236 27.52 0.38 15.81
N GLU A 237 26.65 1.19 16.43
CA GLU A 237 26.21 2.47 15.85
C GLU A 237 27.39 3.40 15.54
N GLN A 238 28.38 3.49 16.44
CA GLN A 238 29.62 4.23 16.18
C GLN A 238 30.39 3.66 14.98
N GLN A 239 30.45 2.34 14.82
CA GLN A 239 31.09 1.72 13.65
C GLN A 239 30.33 2.00 12.35
N MET A 240 28.99 2.08 12.37
CA MET A 240 28.19 2.48 11.21
C MET A 240 28.45 3.95 10.84
N LEU A 241 28.52 4.84 11.83
CA LEU A 241 28.87 6.26 11.64
C LEU A 241 30.29 6.44 11.10
N ASP A 242 31.29 5.81 11.73
CA ASP A 242 32.71 5.94 11.37
C ASP A 242 33.02 5.40 9.97
N GLN A 243 32.30 4.36 9.53
CA GLN A 243 32.48 3.72 8.23
C GLN A 243 31.50 4.21 7.15
N GLN A 244 30.53 5.05 7.51
CA GLN A 244 29.40 5.45 6.65
C GLN A 244 28.70 4.23 6.02
N ALA A 245 28.41 3.22 6.87
CA ALA A 245 27.89 1.93 6.45
C ALA A 245 26.47 1.68 6.95
N LYS A 246 25.72 0.84 6.23
CA LYS A 246 24.33 0.47 6.55
C LYS A 246 23.46 1.72 6.75
N TRP A 247 22.62 1.76 7.77
CA TRP A 247 21.65 2.84 8.00
C TRP A 247 22.18 4.02 8.82
N TYR A 248 23.48 4.32 8.74
CA TYR A 248 24.11 5.41 9.51
C TYR A 248 23.43 6.79 9.32
N ARG A 249 22.77 7.01 8.16
CA ARG A 249 22.02 8.23 7.81
C ARG A 249 20.66 8.37 8.52
N TRP A 250 20.19 7.28 9.13
CA TRP A 250 18.92 7.19 9.82
C TRP A 250 19.05 7.08 11.35
N LEU A 251 20.26 6.87 11.88
CA LEU A 251 20.47 6.74 13.33
C LEU A 251 19.96 7.96 14.10
N GLY A 252 19.01 7.74 15.01
CA GLY A 252 18.33 8.76 15.81
C GLY A 252 17.03 9.31 15.21
N GLU A 253 16.63 8.89 14.00
CA GLU A 253 15.32 9.23 13.42
C GLU A 253 14.17 8.59 14.20
N GLU A 254 13.02 9.25 14.33
CA GLU A 254 11.80 8.62 14.85
C GLU A 254 11.24 7.63 13.82
N SER A 255 10.88 6.41 14.23
CA SER A 255 10.39 5.40 13.29
C SER A 255 8.87 5.45 13.09
N LEU A 256 8.40 5.36 11.84
CA LEU A 256 6.96 5.26 11.53
C LEU A 256 6.32 4.03 12.19
N SER A 257 7.11 2.97 12.36
CA SER A 257 6.73 1.74 13.06
C SER A 257 6.86 1.83 14.58
N GLY A 258 7.37 2.93 15.15
CA GLY A 258 7.53 3.13 16.60
C GLY A 258 8.97 3.17 17.09
N GLY A 259 9.21 4.00 18.11
CA GLY A 259 10.55 4.21 18.69
C GLY A 259 11.46 5.06 17.80
N VAL A 260 12.77 4.79 17.88
CA VAL A 260 13.79 5.47 17.07
C VAL A 260 14.62 4.46 16.29
N ILE A 261 15.21 4.88 15.18
CA ILE A 261 16.20 4.08 14.46
C ILE A 261 17.51 4.07 15.24
N GLY A 262 18.01 2.87 15.50
CA GLY A 262 19.19 2.60 16.31
C GLY A 262 19.74 1.21 15.97
N ARG A 263 19.96 0.36 16.98
CA ARG A 263 20.46 -1.00 16.77
C ARG A 263 19.84 -2.01 17.74
N TYR A 264 18.80 -2.71 17.30
CA TYR A 264 17.97 -3.62 18.10
C TYR A 264 18.35 -5.08 17.87
N GLU A 265 18.52 -5.88 18.92
CA GLU A 265 19.04 -7.26 18.78
C GLU A 265 17.95 -8.22 18.29
N SER A 266 18.34 -9.10 17.36
CA SER A 266 17.58 -10.07 16.57
C SER A 266 17.57 -9.76 15.07
N GLY A 267 17.26 -10.80 14.28
CA GLY A 267 17.07 -10.71 12.84
C GLY A 267 17.54 -11.96 12.11
N GLN A 268 17.15 -12.12 10.85
CA GLN A 268 17.45 -13.27 9.99
C GLN A 268 17.20 -14.63 10.67
N THR A 269 16.08 -14.75 11.41
CA THR A 269 15.70 -15.93 12.22
C THR A 269 16.67 -16.25 13.38
N ARG A 270 17.39 -15.25 13.90
CA ARG A 270 18.34 -15.35 15.02
C ARG A 270 17.87 -14.50 16.19
N ALA A 271 17.93 -15.04 17.40
CA ALA A 271 17.55 -14.30 18.61
C ALA A 271 18.66 -13.37 19.15
N SER A 272 19.92 -13.56 18.73
CA SER A 272 21.05 -12.76 19.20
C SER A 272 22.26 -12.76 18.25
N GLY A 273 23.21 -11.85 18.48
CA GLY A 273 24.46 -11.72 17.72
C GLY A 273 24.34 -11.03 16.36
N ILE A 274 23.15 -10.49 16.04
CA ILE A 274 22.83 -9.72 14.84
C ILE A 274 21.78 -8.68 15.24
N TRP A 275 21.77 -7.53 14.57
CA TRP A 275 20.88 -6.42 14.89
C TRP A 275 20.18 -5.85 13.66
N ARG A 276 18.95 -5.38 13.88
CA ARG A 276 18.03 -4.69 12.95
C ARG A 276 17.92 -3.17 13.29
N PRO A 277 17.33 -2.31 12.44
CA PRO A 277 17.39 -0.86 12.64
C PRO A 277 16.40 -0.32 13.69
N SER A 278 15.27 -0.98 13.92
CA SER A 278 14.15 -0.46 14.73
C SER A 278 13.61 -1.51 15.71
N GLU A 279 12.87 -1.11 16.75
CA GLU A 279 12.19 -2.10 17.60
C GLU A 279 11.08 -2.80 16.81
N HIS A 280 10.35 -2.05 15.99
CA HIS A 280 9.24 -2.52 15.17
C HIS A 280 9.49 -2.29 13.68
N SER A 281 9.00 -3.18 12.84
CA SER A 281 8.95 -3.06 11.39
C SER A 281 7.96 -4.12 10.90
N ILE A 282 7.30 -3.90 9.77
CA ILE A 282 6.49 -4.95 9.15
C ILE A 282 7.32 -6.21 8.84
N MET A 283 8.63 -6.06 8.63
CA MET A 283 9.58 -7.17 8.45
C MET A 283 9.85 -7.99 9.73
N ARG A 284 9.45 -7.48 10.90
CA ARG A 284 9.46 -8.21 12.18
C ARG A 284 8.05 -8.66 12.58
N TRP A 285 7.10 -7.72 12.61
CA TRP A 285 5.71 -7.94 13.03
C TRP A 285 4.76 -7.26 12.06
N ILE A 286 3.96 -8.07 11.37
CA ILE A 286 2.77 -7.62 10.65
C ILE A 286 1.88 -6.75 11.55
N GLY A 287 1.36 -5.67 10.99
CA GLY A 287 0.52 -4.68 11.68
C GLY A 287 1.21 -3.34 11.85
N TYR A 288 2.53 -3.29 12.03
CA TYR A 288 3.30 -2.06 11.96
C TYR A 288 3.66 -1.70 10.51
N HIS A 289 4.05 -0.44 10.27
CA HIS A 289 4.63 0.05 9.01
C HIS A 289 6.05 -0.51 8.77
N PHE A 290 6.61 -0.27 7.58
CA PHE A 290 8.05 -0.38 7.40
C PHE A 290 8.78 0.65 8.28
N ASP A 291 9.94 0.28 8.81
CA ASP A 291 10.95 1.22 9.28
C ASP A 291 11.55 2.01 8.10
N GLN A 292 12.30 3.07 8.38
CA GLN A 292 12.87 3.95 7.35
C GLN A 292 13.80 3.23 6.35
N ILE A 293 14.51 2.19 6.76
CA ILE A 293 15.45 1.47 5.90
C ILE A 293 14.66 0.56 4.94
N GLY A 294 13.61 -0.08 5.46
CA GLY A 294 12.61 -0.76 4.64
C GLY A 294 11.93 0.20 3.66
N ARG A 295 11.48 1.37 4.13
CA ARG A 295 10.80 2.39 3.33
C ARG A 295 11.68 2.90 2.19
N GLU A 296 12.90 3.33 2.47
CA GLU A 296 13.87 3.82 1.46
C GLU A 296 14.11 2.78 0.35
N ARG A 297 14.33 1.52 0.71
CA ARG A 297 14.49 0.42 -0.27
C ARG A 297 13.21 0.15 -1.05
N MET A 298 12.03 0.27 -0.44
CA MET A 298 10.78 0.13 -1.16
C MET A 298 10.56 1.28 -2.15
N ILE A 299 10.94 2.52 -1.82
CA ILE A 299 10.93 3.66 -2.77
C ILE A 299 11.86 3.37 -3.97
N GLU A 300 13.12 2.98 -3.73
CA GLU A 300 14.09 2.60 -4.80
C GLU A 300 13.48 1.62 -5.82
N LYS A 301 12.70 0.66 -5.32
CA LYS A 301 12.14 -0.45 -6.09
C LYS A 301 10.78 -0.15 -6.71
N ILE A 302 10.00 0.77 -6.14
CA ILE A 302 8.78 1.26 -6.77
C ILE A 302 9.14 2.22 -7.90
N SER A 303 9.88 3.29 -7.60
CA SER A 303 10.29 4.31 -8.57
C SER A 303 11.13 3.73 -9.71
N GLY A 304 12.05 2.80 -9.41
CA GLY A 304 12.86 2.11 -10.41
C GLY A 304 12.16 1.02 -11.23
N ARG A 305 10.83 0.87 -11.18
CA ARG A 305 10.07 -0.22 -11.84
C ARG A 305 10.68 -1.60 -11.55
N ARG A 306 10.90 -1.91 -10.26
CA ARG A 306 11.50 -3.14 -9.73
C ARG A 306 12.95 -3.40 -10.19
N ASP A 307 13.13 -4.06 -11.33
CA ASP A 307 14.45 -4.49 -11.84
C ASP A 307 14.92 -3.69 -13.05
N VAL A 308 14.07 -2.83 -13.63
CA VAL A 308 14.49 -1.89 -14.68
C VAL A 308 15.52 -0.90 -14.11
N ALA A 309 15.38 -0.56 -12.82
CA ALA A 309 16.20 0.42 -12.09
C ALA A 309 16.23 1.80 -12.77
N GLN A 310 15.12 2.16 -13.41
CA GLN A 310 14.91 3.43 -14.09
C GLN A 310 13.51 3.96 -13.80
N LEU A 311 13.45 5.15 -13.24
CA LEU A 311 12.25 5.99 -13.22
C LEU A 311 11.72 6.12 -14.65
N ALA A 312 10.39 6.05 -14.82
CA ALA A 312 9.79 6.38 -16.10
C ALA A 312 9.84 7.91 -16.28
N LEU A 313 10.22 8.33 -17.48
CA LEU A 313 10.30 9.72 -17.89
C LEU A 313 10.07 9.72 -19.39
N GLU A 314 8.82 9.98 -19.76
CA GLU A 314 8.42 10.20 -21.15
C GLU A 314 8.84 11.62 -21.53
N SER A 315 9.13 11.84 -22.81
CA SER A 315 9.68 13.11 -23.28
C SER A 315 9.51 13.26 -24.78
N THR A 316 9.78 14.46 -25.29
CA THR A 316 10.12 14.61 -26.72
C THR A 316 11.19 13.58 -27.09
N PRO A 317 11.04 12.81 -28.19
CA PRO A 317 11.99 11.75 -28.52
C PRO A 317 13.42 12.29 -28.67
N THR A 318 14.39 11.67 -27.98
CA THR A 318 15.80 12.09 -28.00
C THR A 318 16.57 11.58 -29.23
N ASP A 319 15.97 10.66 -30.00
CA ASP A 319 16.51 10.11 -31.24
C ASP A 319 15.89 10.71 -32.51
N GLU A 320 14.92 11.62 -32.37
CA GLU A 320 14.37 12.42 -33.48
C GLU A 320 14.99 13.83 -33.55
N PRO A 321 14.98 14.46 -34.74
CA PRO A 321 15.24 15.89 -34.90
C PRO A 321 14.34 16.77 -34.01
N VAL A 322 14.95 17.78 -33.39
CA VAL A 322 14.30 18.89 -32.68
C VAL A 322 14.78 20.21 -33.30
N PHE A 323 13.90 21.19 -33.41
CA PHE A 323 14.14 22.43 -34.16
C PHE A 323 14.10 23.68 -33.24
N PRO A 324 14.72 24.82 -33.63
CA PRO A 324 14.76 26.02 -32.78
C PRO A 324 13.39 26.58 -32.40
N GLU A 325 12.37 26.33 -33.21
CA GLU A 325 10.98 26.74 -33.00
C GLU A 325 10.13 25.67 -32.27
N ASP A 326 10.71 24.52 -31.89
CA ASP A 326 9.97 23.49 -31.14
C ASP A 326 9.84 23.87 -29.65
N VAL A 327 8.74 23.45 -29.03
CA VAL A 327 8.62 23.31 -27.56
C VAL A 327 8.89 21.85 -27.21
N ILE A 328 9.99 21.60 -26.48
CA ILE A 328 10.29 20.25 -25.97
C ILE A 328 9.67 20.04 -24.59
N TRP A 329 9.44 18.79 -24.23
CA TRP A 329 8.64 18.44 -23.06
C TRP A 329 9.14 17.16 -22.37
N VAL A 330 8.73 17.01 -21.11
CA VAL A 330 8.84 15.79 -20.30
C VAL A 330 7.53 15.54 -19.54
N GLU A 331 7.14 14.27 -19.41
CA GLU A 331 6.09 13.84 -18.47
C GLU A 331 6.75 13.06 -17.33
N THR A 332 6.49 13.50 -16.10
CA THR A 332 7.13 12.97 -14.89
C THR A 332 6.26 11.93 -14.21
N MET A 333 6.84 11.08 -13.36
CA MET A 333 6.03 10.32 -12.41
C MET A 333 5.44 11.25 -11.33
N HIS A 334 4.31 10.84 -10.74
CA HIS A 334 3.49 11.67 -9.86
C HIS A 334 3.27 10.99 -8.50
N PRO A 335 4.09 11.27 -7.48
CA PRO A 335 3.81 10.84 -6.11
C PRO A 335 2.73 11.75 -5.50
N LEU A 336 1.87 11.20 -4.62
CA LEU A 336 0.64 11.87 -4.22
C LEU A 336 0.84 13.17 -3.43
N TYR A 337 2.00 13.35 -2.79
CA TYR A 337 2.23 14.41 -1.79
C TYR A 337 3.42 15.34 -2.10
N HIS A 338 4.04 15.20 -3.28
CA HIS A 338 5.09 16.11 -3.76
C HIS A 338 5.23 16.06 -5.28
N GLU A 339 5.83 17.09 -5.86
CA GLU A 339 6.26 17.05 -7.27
C GLU A 339 7.71 16.58 -7.40
N LEU A 340 8.03 15.98 -8.54
CA LEU A 340 9.42 15.81 -8.98
C LEU A 340 10.00 17.15 -9.44
N THR A 341 11.29 17.35 -9.18
CA THR A 341 12.06 18.53 -9.60
C THR A 341 12.52 18.38 -11.04
N VAL A 342 12.28 19.39 -11.88
CA VAL A 342 12.63 19.44 -13.30
C VAL A 342 13.61 20.60 -13.54
N THR A 343 14.86 20.27 -13.85
CA THR A 343 15.94 21.24 -14.09
C THR A 343 16.37 21.22 -15.54
N TRP A 344 16.05 22.28 -16.29
CA TRP A 344 16.49 22.47 -17.67
C TRP A 344 17.90 23.08 -17.75
N SER A 345 18.64 22.76 -18.81
CA SER A 345 19.98 23.28 -19.08
C SER A 345 20.23 23.45 -20.58
N VAL A 346 20.89 24.54 -20.96
CA VAL A 346 21.33 24.80 -22.34
C VAL A 346 22.86 24.86 -22.36
N ASN A 347 23.49 24.06 -23.23
CA ASN A 347 24.94 23.90 -23.34
C ASN A 347 25.66 23.61 -21.99
N GLY A 348 24.97 22.90 -21.09
CA GLY A 348 25.46 22.56 -19.75
C GLY A 348 25.35 23.68 -18.70
N ALA A 349 24.68 24.79 -19.01
CA ALA A 349 24.32 25.82 -18.03
C ALA A 349 22.83 25.71 -17.66
N VAL A 350 22.53 25.69 -16.37
CA VAL A 350 21.15 25.62 -15.85
C VAL A 350 20.36 26.86 -16.25
N VAL A 351 19.09 26.65 -16.63
CA VAL A 351 18.12 27.72 -16.86
C VAL A 351 17.35 27.97 -15.55
N GLU A 352 17.59 29.14 -14.96
CA GLU A 352 16.94 29.60 -13.73
C GLU A 352 15.48 30.02 -13.99
N ASP A 353 14.68 30.14 -12.93
CA ASP A 353 13.31 30.69 -12.94
C ASP A 353 12.30 29.99 -13.88
N THR A 354 12.56 28.73 -14.27
CA THR A 354 11.66 27.91 -15.14
C THR A 354 10.37 27.43 -14.48
N GLY A 355 10.13 27.73 -13.20
CA GLY A 355 8.88 27.42 -12.50
C GLY A 355 8.56 25.93 -12.34
N ASN A 356 9.57 25.04 -12.35
CA ASN A 356 9.40 23.58 -12.42
C ASN A 356 8.63 23.12 -13.68
N SER A 357 8.70 23.89 -14.78
CA SER A 357 7.96 23.61 -16.01
C SER A 357 8.39 22.28 -16.65
N ARG A 358 7.39 21.51 -17.07
CA ARG A 358 7.53 20.27 -17.86
C ARG A 358 7.71 20.54 -19.36
N ASN A 359 7.50 21.79 -19.80
CA ASN A 359 7.65 22.25 -21.17
C ASN A 359 8.77 23.31 -21.25
N PHE A 360 9.53 23.30 -22.34
CA PHE A 360 10.65 24.20 -22.58
C PHE A 360 10.63 24.71 -24.03
N ASP A 361 10.17 25.95 -24.16
CA ASP A 361 10.10 26.70 -25.42
C ASP A 361 11.52 27.11 -25.84
N LEU A 362 12.00 26.56 -26.96
CA LEU A 362 13.37 26.78 -27.43
C LEU A 362 13.58 28.19 -27.99
N GLU A 363 12.57 28.77 -28.65
CA GLU A 363 12.64 30.13 -29.20
C GLU A 363 12.69 31.16 -28.07
N ALA A 364 11.82 31.02 -27.06
CA ALA A 364 11.77 31.91 -25.90
C ALA A 364 13.07 31.94 -25.09
N HIS A 365 13.81 30.83 -25.06
CA HIS A 365 15.12 30.73 -24.41
C HIS A 365 16.30 31.00 -25.35
N GLY A 366 16.04 31.31 -26.63
CA GLY A 366 17.05 31.71 -27.61
C GLY A 366 18.00 30.59 -28.02
N VAL A 367 17.54 29.34 -27.99
CA VAL A 367 18.32 28.16 -28.36
C VAL A 367 18.46 28.09 -29.89
N GLY A 368 19.69 27.87 -30.37
CA GLY A 368 20.01 27.82 -31.80
C GLY A 368 20.41 26.44 -32.31
N VAL A 369 20.46 26.29 -33.64
CA VAL A 369 20.98 25.09 -34.31
C VAL A 369 22.41 24.80 -33.84
N GLY A 370 22.63 23.56 -33.37
CA GLY A 370 23.91 23.11 -32.82
C GLY A 370 24.09 23.34 -31.32
N ASP A 371 23.14 23.99 -30.63
CA ASP A 371 23.06 23.95 -29.17
C ASP A 371 22.56 22.58 -28.70
N THR A 372 22.96 22.23 -27.47
CA THR A 372 22.46 21.06 -26.74
C THR A 372 21.55 21.53 -25.62
N VAL A 373 20.35 20.95 -25.55
CA VAL A 373 19.43 21.18 -24.41
C VAL A 373 19.29 19.87 -23.66
N SER A 374 19.34 19.93 -22.34
CA SER A 374 19.09 18.78 -21.48
C SER A 374 18.16 19.12 -20.34
N VAL A 375 17.52 18.09 -19.79
CA VAL A 375 16.68 18.18 -18.59
C VAL A 375 17.02 17.05 -17.66
N THR A 376 17.17 17.37 -16.38
CA THR A 376 17.26 16.39 -15.30
C THR A 376 15.98 16.45 -14.49
N VAL A 377 15.37 15.29 -14.30
CA VAL A 377 14.22 15.09 -13.42
C VAL A 377 14.66 14.26 -12.23
N SER A 378 14.40 14.74 -11.01
CA SER A 378 14.71 14.04 -9.76
C SER A 378 13.52 13.97 -8.80
N ASP A 379 13.41 12.85 -8.10
CA ASP A 379 12.56 12.70 -6.92
C ASP A 379 13.37 13.07 -5.67
N ASP A 380 13.21 14.31 -5.19
CA ASP A 380 13.99 14.86 -4.07
C ASP A 380 13.40 14.49 -2.68
N THR A 381 12.69 13.36 -2.58
CA THR A 381 12.07 12.91 -1.33
C THR A 381 13.07 12.78 -0.17
N ALA A 382 12.69 13.31 1.00
CA ALA A 382 13.49 13.17 2.23
C ALA A 382 13.52 11.73 2.79
N ASP A 383 12.69 10.84 2.22
CA ASP A 383 12.58 9.42 2.57
C ASP A 383 13.62 8.53 1.86
N VAL A 384 14.45 9.10 1.00
CA VAL A 384 15.67 8.48 0.47
C VAL A 384 16.87 9.34 0.88
N ARG A 385 17.83 8.75 1.57
CA ARG A 385 19.04 9.44 2.07
C ARG A 385 20.33 8.89 1.48
N ASP A 386 20.33 7.73 0.82
CA ASP A 386 21.49 7.22 0.10
C ASP A 386 21.66 7.92 -1.26
N PRO A 387 22.74 8.69 -1.49
CA PRO A 387 22.96 9.34 -2.78
C PRO A 387 23.09 8.35 -3.93
N ALA A 388 23.55 7.11 -3.66
CA ALA A 388 23.59 6.05 -4.67
C ALA A 388 22.19 5.63 -5.19
N VAL A 389 21.13 5.95 -4.44
CA VAL A 389 19.72 5.74 -4.81
C VAL A 389 19.12 7.05 -5.36
N ALA A 390 19.29 8.17 -4.64
CA ALA A 390 18.74 9.48 -5.04
C ALA A 390 19.32 9.99 -6.38
N ASP A 391 20.64 9.98 -6.53
CA ASP A 391 21.34 10.31 -7.79
C ASP A 391 21.28 9.15 -8.80
N GLY A 392 20.67 8.03 -8.41
CA GLY A 392 20.58 6.79 -9.19
C GLY A 392 19.38 6.77 -10.14
N GLY A 393 19.43 5.88 -11.13
CA GLY A 393 18.42 5.80 -12.20
C GLY A 393 16.98 5.61 -11.71
N SER A 394 16.77 5.02 -10.52
CA SER A 394 15.44 4.85 -9.91
C SER A 394 14.76 6.14 -9.48
N LEU A 395 15.51 7.22 -9.17
CA LEU A 395 14.96 8.50 -8.71
C LEU A 395 15.38 9.68 -9.58
N THR A 396 16.51 9.59 -10.29
CA THR A 396 17.01 10.65 -11.20
C THR A 396 17.12 10.14 -12.63
N GLN A 397 16.63 10.93 -13.59
CA GLN A 397 16.73 10.68 -15.03
C GLN A 397 17.13 11.95 -15.78
N THR A 398 17.90 11.80 -16.86
CA THR A 398 18.26 12.90 -17.76
C THR A 398 17.82 12.58 -19.19
N ARG A 399 17.40 13.61 -19.93
CA ARG A 399 17.22 13.59 -21.39
C ARG A 399 18.04 14.71 -22.01
N GLU A 400 18.48 14.52 -23.25
CA GLU A 400 19.32 15.46 -23.99
C GLU A 400 18.93 15.47 -25.47
N TRP A 401 18.86 16.65 -26.06
CA TRP A 401 18.51 16.90 -27.45
C TRP A 401 19.55 17.80 -28.11
N THR A 402 19.76 17.61 -29.42
CA THR A 402 20.61 18.48 -30.24
C THR A 402 19.76 19.14 -31.32
N ILE A 403 19.82 20.47 -31.41
CA ILE A 403 18.94 21.24 -32.29
C ILE A 403 19.45 21.26 -33.74
N VAL A 404 18.58 20.98 -34.70
CA VAL A 404 18.88 20.78 -36.15
C VAL A 404 17.89 21.56 -37.06
N GLU A 405 17.86 21.33 -38.39
CA GLU A 405 17.08 22.11 -39.38
C GLU A 405 15.85 21.34 -39.98
N GLU A 406 14.69 22.02 -40.04
CA GLU A 406 13.38 21.76 -40.72
C GLU A 406 12.41 20.60 -40.27
N PRO A 407 11.12 20.88 -39.94
CA PRO A 407 10.16 19.94 -39.31
C PRO A 407 9.07 19.30 -40.19
N PRO A 408 8.44 18.23 -39.66
CA PRO A 408 6.99 17.97 -39.67
C PRO A 408 6.47 17.58 -38.26
N ALA A 409 5.17 17.56 -37.89
CA ALA A 409 3.87 17.99 -38.43
C ALA A 409 2.82 17.98 -37.27
N PRO A 410 1.60 18.58 -37.37
CA PRO A 410 0.72 18.78 -36.20
C PRO A 410 -0.02 17.52 -35.71
N THR A 411 -0.19 17.44 -34.39
CA THR A 411 -0.88 16.40 -33.60
C THR A 411 -2.33 16.77 -33.25
N ASP A 412 -3.17 15.78 -32.96
CA ASP A 412 -4.54 16.01 -32.44
C ASP A 412 -4.52 16.47 -30.96
N VAL A 413 -5.66 16.98 -30.46
CA VAL A 413 -5.82 17.62 -29.13
C VAL A 413 -6.60 16.71 -28.18
N GLU A 414 -5.92 16.04 -27.24
CA GLU A 414 -6.54 15.14 -26.24
C GLU A 414 -5.69 15.01 -24.96
N PHE A 415 -6.25 14.40 -23.90
CA PHE A 415 -5.48 13.98 -22.73
C PHE A 415 -4.95 12.55 -22.91
N THR A 416 -3.63 12.38 -22.81
CA THR A 416 -2.88 11.12 -22.98
C THR A 416 -2.86 10.27 -21.72
N SER A 417 -2.75 10.89 -20.54
CA SER A 417 -2.79 10.23 -19.23
C SER A 417 -3.43 11.13 -18.17
N SER A 418 -3.84 10.57 -17.03
CA SER A 418 -4.31 11.34 -15.86
C SER A 418 -4.35 10.47 -14.60
N THR A 419 -4.49 11.11 -13.44
CA THR A 419 -4.93 10.43 -12.20
C THR A 419 -6.21 9.63 -12.47
N ASP A 420 -6.36 8.45 -11.86
CA ASP A 420 -7.52 7.56 -12.04
C ASP A 420 -8.85 8.29 -11.74
N THR A 421 -9.80 8.20 -12.68
CA THR A 421 -11.11 8.85 -12.59
C THR A 421 -12.19 7.94 -12.00
N THR A 422 -11.88 6.66 -11.75
CA THR A 422 -12.84 5.66 -11.25
C THR A 422 -12.97 5.63 -9.73
N ARG A 423 -12.02 6.26 -9.00
CA ARG A 423 -12.04 6.42 -7.54
C ARG A 423 -12.01 7.90 -7.16
N PRO A 424 -12.52 8.28 -5.98
CA PRO A 424 -12.30 9.61 -5.44
C PRO A 424 -10.81 9.86 -5.15
N VAL A 425 -10.37 11.11 -5.31
CA VAL A 425 -9.06 11.60 -4.90
C VAL A 425 -9.16 12.34 -3.57
N GLY A 426 -8.15 12.22 -2.71
CA GLY A 426 -8.11 12.85 -1.40
C GLY A 426 -7.95 14.36 -1.47
N GLY A 427 -8.45 15.09 -0.46
CA GLY A 427 -8.33 16.55 -0.38
C GLY A 427 -6.91 17.08 -0.15
N GLN A 428 -5.89 16.21 -0.11
CA GLN A 428 -4.47 16.54 0.06
C GLN A 428 -3.61 16.01 -1.11
N ASP A 429 -4.23 15.42 -2.14
CA ASP A 429 -3.51 14.79 -3.24
C ASP A 429 -3.11 15.81 -4.31
N VAL A 430 -2.04 15.51 -5.04
CA VAL A 430 -1.71 16.17 -6.31
C VAL A 430 -2.40 15.43 -7.45
N VAL A 431 -3.35 16.08 -8.13
CA VAL A 431 -4.06 15.51 -9.31
C VAL A 431 -3.35 15.92 -10.59
N TYR A 432 -3.09 14.99 -11.50
CA TYR A 432 -2.36 15.24 -12.75
C TYR A 432 -3.18 14.94 -14.01
N VAL A 433 -2.83 15.62 -15.10
CA VAL A 433 -3.26 15.33 -16.48
C VAL A 433 -2.11 15.55 -17.46
N GLU A 434 -1.91 14.61 -18.36
CA GLU A 434 -0.97 14.75 -19.47
C GLU A 434 -1.73 14.93 -20.79
N THR A 435 -1.14 15.69 -21.71
CA THR A 435 -1.79 16.11 -22.97
C THR A 435 -1.00 15.62 -24.17
N THR A 436 -1.62 15.57 -25.35
CA THR A 436 -0.83 15.56 -26.58
C THR A 436 0.08 16.79 -26.67
N HIS A 437 1.22 16.65 -27.33
CA HIS A 437 2.22 17.72 -27.46
C HIS A 437 2.39 18.12 -28.93
N PRO A 438 1.71 19.20 -29.39
CA PRO A 438 2.06 19.86 -30.64
C PRO A 438 3.50 20.40 -30.55
N ARG A 439 4.31 20.22 -31.59
CA ARG A 439 5.70 20.69 -31.58
C ARG A 439 5.83 22.21 -31.42
N ASP A 440 4.85 22.98 -31.89
CA ASP A 440 4.91 24.44 -32.02
C ASP A 440 4.15 25.23 -30.94
N ARG A 441 3.47 24.57 -29.99
CA ARG A 441 2.72 25.23 -28.91
C ARG A 441 2.37 24.29 -27.75
N VAL A 442 2.30 24.83 -26.54
CA VAL A 442 1.74 24.14 -25.37
C VAL A 442 0.22 24.27 -25.37
N LEU A 443 -0.50 23.16 -25.17
CA LEU A 443 -1.97 23.19 -25.00
C LEU A 443 -2.36 23.78 -23.64
N ASP A 444 -3.48 24.52 -23.58
CA ASP A 444 -3.99 25.13 -22.35
C ASP A 444 -4.78 24.10 -21.52
N VAL A 445 -4.43 23.92 -20.25
CA VAL A 445 -5.17 23.11 -19.28
C VAL A 445 -5.86 24.02 -18.25
N THR A 446 -7.21 24.06 -18.32
CA THR A 446 -8.01 24.83 -17.36
C THR A 446 -8.68 23.93 -16.32
N TRP A 447 -8.18 24.00 -15.09
CA TRP A 447 -8.76 23.37 -13.91
C TRP A 447 -10.02 24.10 -13.41
N ARG A 448 -11.03 23.36 -12.94
CA ARG A 448 -12.22 23.88 -12.25
C ARG A 448 -12.62 23.02 -11.07
N LEU A 449 -12.98 23.66 -9.96
CA LEU A 449 -13.57 23.02 -8.79
C LEU A 449 -15.03 23.49 -8.65
N ASN A 450 -15.98 22.56 -8.62
CA ASN A 450 -17.43 22.81 -8.70
C ASN A 450 -17.78 23.83 -9.82
N GLY A 451 -17.18 23.65 -11.00
CA GLY A 451 -17.33 24.52 -12.18
C GLY A 451 -16.64 25.89 -12.10
N SER A 452 -16.03 26.27 -10.97
CA SER A 452 -15.30 27.53 -10.79
C SER A 452 -13.83 27.36 -11.17
N VAL A 453 -13.29 28.24 -12.03
CA VAL A 453 -11.90 28.16 -12.50
C VAL A 453 -10.90 28.31 -11.35
N VAL A 454 -9.97 27.36 -11.24
CA VAL A 454 -8.82 27.45 -10.35
C VAL A 454 -7.68 28.15 -11.12
N PRO A 455 -6.96 29.13 -10.52
CA PRO A 455 -5.85 29.79 -11.20
C PRO A 455 -4.74 28.80 -11.58
N ASN A 456 -4.36 28.78 -12.86
CA ASN A 456 -3.25 28.01 -13.38
C ASN A 456 -2.31 28.93 -14.20
N PRO A 457 -1.59 29.87 -13.56
CA PRO A 457 -0.86 30.93 -14.26
C PRO A 457 0.30 30.40 -15.12
N ASP A 458 0.90 29.29 -14.71
CA ASP A 458 2.06 28.67 -15.36
C ASP A 458 1.66 27.47 -16.24
N ASN A 459 0.35 27.30 -16.53
CA ASN A 459 -0.23 26.22 -17.34
C ASN A 459 0.20 24.80 -16.92
N LEU A 460 0.29 24.59 -15.60
CA LEU A 460 0.73 23.34 -14.99
C LEU A 460 -0.21 22.17 -15.29
N ARG A 461 0.39 21.00 -15.42
CA ARG A 461 -0.26 19.68 -15.60
C ARG A 461 -0.71 19.03 -14.30
N ASN A 462 -0.26 19.58 -13.17
CA ASN A 462 -0.56 19.12 -11.83
C ASN A 462 -1.40 20.15 -11.07
N LEU A 463 -2.22 19.69 -10.13
CA LEU A 463 -2.95 20.52 -9.19
C LEU A 463 -2.84 19.94 -7.77
N ASP A 464 -2.05 20.60 -6.93
CA ASP A 464 -1.98 20.34 -5.48
C ASP A 464 -3.30 20.79 -4.82
N LEU A 465 -4.14 19.82 -4.42
CA LEU A 465 -5.39 20.07 -3.71
C LEU A 465 -5.16 20.53 -2.26
N GLY A 466 -4.05 20.11 -1.65
CA GLY A 466 -3.65 20.51 -0.31
C GLY A 466 -3.39 22.01 -0.22
N ALA A 467 -2.71 22.59 -1.21
CA ALA A 467 -2.47 24.02 -1.34
C ALA A 467 -3.76 24.85 -1.49
N LEU A 468 -4.87 24.26 -1.97
CA LEU A 468 -6.17 24.94 -2.05
C LEU A 468 -6.86 25.12 -0.69
N GLY A 469 -6.44 24.37 0.34
CA GLY A 469 -6.98 24.48 1.70
C GLY A 469 -8.49 24.21 1.78
N LEU A 470 -8.95 23.17 1.08
CA LEU A 470 -10.38 22.85 0.97
C LEU A 470 -11.03 22.60 2.34
N ALA A 471 -12.29 23.04 2.48
CA ALA A 471 -13.11 22.66 3.63
C ALA A 471 -13.54 21.20 3.49
N SER A 472 -13.95 20.57 4.59
CA SER A 472 -14.41 19.18 4.53
C SER A 472 -15.74 19.05 3.77
N GLY A 473 -15.79 18.08 2.85
CA GLY A 473 -16.91 17.82 1.95
C GLY A 473 -16.44 17.22 0.62
N THR A 474 -17.41 16.84 -0.21
CA THR A 474 -17.19 16.30 -1.55
C THR A 474 -17.25 17.41 -2.60
N TYR A 475 -16.34 17.38 -3.59
CA TYR A 475 -16.26 18.37 -4.68
C TYR A 475 -16.14 17.67 -6.05
N GLU A 476 -16.62 18.32 -7.10
CA GLU A 476 -16.35 17.93 -8.49
C GLU A 476 -15.12 18.71 -8.99
N LEU A 477 -14.05 18.00 -9.36
CA LEU A 477 -12.89 18.58 -10.04
C LEU A 477 -12.95 18.22 -11.52
N THR A 478 -12.70 19.18 -12.40
CA THR A 478 -12.59 18.93 -13.84
C THR A 478 -11.35 19.62 -14.42
N ALA A 479 -10.65 18.92 -15.32
CA ALA A 479 -9.63 19.49 -16.18
C ALA A 479 -10.14 19.49 -17.63
N THR A 480 -9.99 20.59 -18.35
CA THR A 480 -10.30 20.69 -19.79
C THR A 480 -9.06 21.16 -20.53
N VAL A 481 -8.68 20.43 -21.59
CA VAL A 481 -7.60 20.82 -22.51
C VAL A 481 -8.16 21.54 -23.74
N THR A 482 -7.50 22.62 -24.16
CA THR A 482 -7.87 23.43 -25.33
C THR A 482 -6.63 23.85 -26.13
N ASP A 483 -6.76 23.94 -27.46
CA ASP A 483 -5.73 24.57 -28.31
C ASP A 483 -5.86 26.11 -28.24
N PRO A 484 -4.81 26.84 -27.80
CA PRO A 484 -4.85 28.30 -27.69
C PRO A 484 -4.84 29.03 -29.05
N GLU A 485 -4.33 28.40 -30.11
CA GLU A 485 -4.19 28.99 -31.44
C GLU A 485 -5.33 28.60 -32.40
N VAL A 486 -6.11 27.56 -32.07
CA VAL A 486 -7.28 27.12 -32.85
C VAL A 486 -8.60 27.29 -32.07
N PRO A 487 -9.15 28.53 -31.97
CA PRO A 487 -10.42 28.79 -31.28
C PRO A 487 -11.59 27.95 -31.80
N GLY A 488 -12.11 27.07 -30.94
CA GLY A 488 -13.21 26.16 -31.28
C GLY A 488 -12.77 24.79 -31.81
N ALA A 489 -11.49 24.43 -31.68
CA ALA A 489 -11.04 23.04 -31.79
C ALA A 489 -11.80 22.12 -30.81
N PRO A 490 -11.84 20.80 -31.06
CA PRO A 490 -12.27 19.81 -30.07
C PRO A 490 -11.50 19.97 -28.76
N THR A 491 -12.19 19.70 -27.65
CA THR A 491 -11.65 19.78 -26.29
C THR A 491 -11.88 18.45 -25.60
N ASP A 492 -10.88 17.94 -24.89
CA ASP A 492 -11.06 16.79 -24.01
C ASP A 492 -11.29 17.25 -22.56
N THR A 493 -11.95 16.43 -21.75
CA THR A 493 -12.24 16.74 -20.34
C THR A 493 -12.15 15.49 -19.48
N ARG A 494 -11.52 15.63 -18.31
CA ARG A 494 -11.47 14.63 -17.24
C ARG A 494 -12.19 15.20 -16.02
N THR A 495 -12.79 14.30 -15.24
CA THR A 495 -13.61 14.64 -14.07
C THR A 495 -13.31 13.68 -12.94
N TRP A 496 -13.10 14.20 -11.73
CA TRP A 496 -12.90 13.44 -10.51
C TRP A 496 -13.88 13.90 -9.43
N THR A 497 -14.24 12.96 -8.57
CA THR A 497 -14.77 13.29 -7.25
C THR A 497 -13.58 13.56 -6.34
N VAL A 498 -13.45 14.77 -5.80
CA VAL A 498 -12.53 15.05 -4.68
C VAL A 498 -13.28 14.77 -3.40
N ASP A 499 -12.79 13.80 -2.64
CA ASP A 499 -13.27 13.53 -1.29
C ASP A 499 -12.32 14.15 -0.25
N ASN A 500 -12.83 15.16 0.44
CA ASN A 500 -12.18 15.78 1.59
C ASN A 500 -13.02 15.62 2.87
N VAL A 501 -13.87 14.59 2.92
CA VAL A 501 -14.40 14.06 4.17
C VAL A 501 -13.35 13.10 4.76
N ALA A 502 -13.34 12.94 6.07
CA ALA A 502 -12.42 12.02 6.74
C ALA A 502 -13.24 10.93 7.45
N PRO A 503 -12.75 9.68 7.46
CA PRO A 503 -13.52 8.56 7.95
C PRO A 503 -13.80 8.68 9.46
N SER A 504 -14.88 8.05 9.88
CA SER A 504 -15.36 8.07 11.25
C SER A 504 -15.07 6.74 11.94
N VAL A 505 -14.19 6.75 12.95
CA VAL A 505 -13.90 5.56 13.80
C VAL A 505 -14.52 5.67 15.20
N THR A 506 -14.99 4.54 15.72
CA THR A 506 -15.55 4.35 17.05
C THR A 506 -14.89 3.17 17.77
N PHE A 507 -15.01 3.11 19.09
CA PHE A 507 -14.50 2.02 19.91
C PHE A 507 -15.56 1.49 20.88
N GLU A 508 -15.53 0.19 21.13
CA GLU A 508 -16.26 -0.47 22.20
C GLU A 508 -15.26 -1.22 23.09
N LEU A 509 -15.53 -1.30 24.39
CA LEU A 509 -14.70 -2.03 25.35
C LEU A 509 -15.54 -3.08 26.11
N SER A 510 -14.89 -4.14 26.58
CA SER A 510 -15.43 -5.02 27.62
C SER A 510 -15.86 -4.25 28.88
N ASP A 511 -16.69 -4.86 29.74
CA ASP A 511 -17.18 -4.24 30.98
C ASP A 511 -16.05 -3.80 31.94
N PRO A 512 -15.88 -2.49 32.21
CA PRO A 512 -14.85 -1.97 33.10
C PRO A 512 -15.28 -2.02 34.58
N VAL A 513 -14.30 -2.16 35.48
CA VAL A 513 -14.51 -2.05 36.94
C VAL A 513 -14.89 -0.64 37.37
N SER A 514 -14.34 0.38 36.69
CA SER A 514 -14.78 1.76 36.86
C SER A 514 -14.54 2.60 35.61
N VAL A 515 -15.36 3.64 35.45
CA VAL A 515 -15.28 4.59 34.33
C VAL A 515 -15.21 6.01 34.88
N VAL A 516 -14.26 6.78 34.37
CA VAL A 516 -14.24 8.23 34.50
C VAL A 516 -14.55 8.81 33.11
N PRO A 517 -15.74 9.40 32.90
CA PRO A 517 -16.09 9.99 31.61
C PRO A 517 -15.08 11.04 31.14
N GLY A 518 -14.90 11.09 29.82
CA GLY A 518 -14.07 12.09 29.16
C GLY A 518 -14.64 13.49 29.33
N THR A 519 -13.78 14.49 29.17
CA THR A 519 -14.15 15.91 29.09
C THR A 519 -13.53 16.52 27.85
N ARG A 520 -13.85 17.79 27.56
CA ARG A 520 -13.31 18.51 26.39
C ARG A 520 -11.77 18.65 26.36
N VAL A 521 -11.08 18.33 27.46
CA VAL A 521 -9.63 18.48 27.65
C VAL A 521 -8.97 17.23 28.23
N ARG A 522 -9.70 16.11 28.37
CA ARG A 522 -9.17 14.87 28.94
C ARG A 522 -9.91 13.67 28.35
N PRO A 523 -9.20 12.66 27.81
CA PRO A 523 -9.84 11.44 27.31
C PRO A 523 -10.63 10.71 28.41
N PRO A 524 -11.63 9.87 28.04
CA PRO A 524 -12.25 8.96 28.99
C PRO A 524 -11.21 7.98 29.55
N HIS A 525 -11.43 7.55 30.80
CA HIS A 525 -10.56 6.61 31.49
C HIS A 525 -11.34 5.41 32.04
N TYR A 526 -10.80 4.22 31.84
CA TYR A 526 -11.41 2.94 32.20
C TYR A 526 -10.46 2.13 33.07
N VAL A 527 -10.97 1.37 34.04
CA VAL A 527 -10.15 0.49 34.89
C VAL A 527 -10.57 -0.96 34.71
N PHE A 528 -9.61 -1.83 34.46
CA PHE A 528 -9.77 -3.26 34.18
C PHE A 528 -8.91 -4.11 35.11
N ARG A 529 -9.22 -5.40 35.18
CA ARG A 529 -8.47 -6.40 35.99
C ARG A 529 -7.91 -7.45 35.04
N GLU A 530 -6.61 -7.69 35.10
CA GLU A 530 -5.87 -8.63 34.25
C GLU A 530 -5.90 -8.37 32.73
N TRP A 531 -7.02 -7.95 32.13
CA TRP A 531 -7.17 -7.78 30.68
C TRP A 531 -8.38 -6.90 30.35
N PHE A 532 -8.48 -6.47 29.09
CA PHE A 532 -9.69 -5.89 28.50
C PHE A 532 -9.82 -6.31 27.04
N GLU A 533 -11.02 -6.21 26.48
CA GLU A 533 -11.28 -6.36 25.05
C GLU A 533 -11.60 -5.00 24.44
N MET A 534 -11.14 -4.76 23.20
CA MET A 534 -11.37 -3.56 22.41
C MET A 534 -11.88 -3.94 21.02
N GLY A 535 -13.12 -3.54 20.71
CA GLY A 535 -13.62 -3.50 19.34
C GLY A 535 -13.37 -2.12 18.74
N LEU A 536 -12.85 -2.04 17.51
CA LEU A 536 -12.87 -0.82 16.71
C LEU A 536 -13.74 -1.04 15.47
N ALA A 537 -14.51 -0.01 15.10
CA ALA A 537 -15.33 -0.01 13.91
C ALA A 537 -15.29 1.37 13.25
N ALA A 538 -15.13 1.41 11.93
CA ALA A 538 -15.06 2.63 11.14
C ALA A 538 -16.08 2.62 9.99
N THR A 539 -16.43 3.82 9.54
CA THR A 539 -17.36 4.09 8.44
C THR A 539 -16.88 5.31 7.68
N ASP A 540 -17.12 5.33 6.38
CA ASP A 540 -16.87 6.46 5.50
C ASP A 540 -18.13 6.85 4.72
N ASP A 541 -18.13 7.95 3.96
CA ASP A 541 -19.22 8.30 3.04
C ASP A 541 -18.98 7.89 1.59
N GLN A 542 -17.79 7.40 1.25
CA GLN A 542 -17.48 6.73 -0.02
C GLN A 542 -17.43 5.21 0.13
N ASP A 543 -17.51 4.49 -1.00
CA ASP A 543 -17.34 3.04 -1.05
C ASP A 543 -15.84 2.66 -0.99
N GLY A 544 -15.51 1.62 -0.21
CA GLY A 544 -14.16 1.05 -0.11
C GLY A 544 -13.85 0.54 1.30
N TYR A 545 -12.86 -0.34 1.44
CA TYR A 545 -12.44 -0.83 2.75
C TYR A 545 -11.74 0.27 3.58
N VAL A 546 -12.36 0.67 4.69
CA VAL A 546 -11.81 1.66 5.63
C VAL A 546 -10.81 0.97 6.57
N VAL A 547 -9.54 1.36 6.47
CA VAL A 547 -8.46 0.85 7.32
C VAL A 547 -8.55 1.50 8.70
N ILE A 548 -8.32 0.72 9.76
CA ILE A 548 -8.30 1.18 11.14
C ILE A 548 -6.90 0.97 11.71
N GLU A 549 -6.38 1.96 12.43
CA GLU A 549 -5.12 1.85 13.17
C GLU A 549 -5.29 2.33 14.61
N PHE A 550 -4.47 1.79 15.50
CA PHE A 550 -4.32 2.28 16.86
C PHE A 550 -2.85 2.36 17.27
N GLN A 551 -2.58 3.15 18.31
CA GLN A 551 -1.26 3.40 18.86
C GLN A 551 -1.34 3.15 20.37
N LEU A 552 -0.41 2.38 20.93
CA LEU A 552 -0.32 2.10 22.35
C LEU A 552 0.81 2.94 22.95
N ASP A 553 0.50 3.78 23.96
CA ASP A 553 1.46 4.57 24.73
C ASP A 553 2.43 5.47 23.91
N GLY A 554 2.04 5.82 22.68
CA GLY A 554 2.87 6.63 21.77
C GLY A 554 3.89 5.83 20.94
N ASP A 555 3.79 4.49 20.94
CA ASP A 555 4.56 3.58 20.07
C ASP A 555 4.18 3.73 18.58
N GLY A 556 4.50 2.78 17.70
CA GLY A 556 4.07 2.80 16.30
C GLY A 556 2.55 2.74 16.11
N TRP A 557 2.09 3.24 14.96
CA TRP A 557 0.75 2.93 14.48
C TRP A 557 0.67 1.45 14.09
N PHE A 558 -0.30 0.76 14.67
CA PHE A 558 -0.58 -0.65 14.46
C PHE A 558 -1.95 -0.83 13.81
N ASN A 559 -2.00 -1.52 12.69
CA ASN A 559 -3.21 -1.82 11.93
C ASN A 559 -4.12 -2.80 12.70
N TYR A 560 -5.37 -2.38 12.93
CA TYR A 560 -6.41 -3.18 13.58
C TYR A 560 -7.00 -4.18 12.57
N HIS A 561 -6.29 -5.28 12.36
CA HIS A 561 -6.57 -6.25 11.31
C HIS A 561 -7.60 -7.34 11.69
N GLY A 562 -8.14 -7.30 12.90
CA GLY A 562 -9.02 -8.34 13.47
C GLY A 562 -8.27 -9.43 14.23
N TRP A 563 -8.95 -10.07 15.19
CA TRP A 563 -8.32 -11.02 16.12
C TRP A 563 -7.88 -12.34 15.42
N PRO A 564 -6.63 -12.81 15.62
CA PRO A 564 -6.12 -14.04 15.02
C PRO A 564 -6.97 -15.29 15.27
N ASP A 565 -7.08 -16.14 14.24
CA ASP A 565 -7.84 -17.40 14.24
C ASP A 565 -9.30 -17.27 14.75
N ALA A 566 -9.90 -16.08 14.60
CA ALA A 566 -11.28 -15.79 14.99
C ALA A 566 -12.07 -15.08 13.88
N PRO A 567 -13.42 -15.10 13.92
CA PRO A 567 -14.25 -14.41 12.93
C PRO A 567 -13.99 -12.90 12.90
N GLU A 568 -14.23 -12.28 11.74
CA GLU A 568 -14.18 -10.83 11.59
C GLU A 568 -15.12 -10.12 12.59
N GLY A 569 -14.70 -8.95 13.07
CA GLY A 569 -15.38 -8.21 14.13
C GLY A 569 -15.09 -8.72 15.55
N THR A 570 -14.34 -9.80 15.74
CA THR A 570 -13.88 -10.23 17.08
C THR A 570 -12.98 -9.14 17.70
N PRO A 571 -13.30 -8.62 18.91
CA PRO A 571 -12.48 -7.64 19.61
C PRO A 571 -11.05 -8.11 19.91
N TYR A 572 -10.09 -7.18 19.93
CA TYR A 572 -8.73 -7.48 20.40
C TYR A 572 -8.72 -7.63 21.92
N ARG A 573 -8.14 -8.73 22.41
CA ARG A 573 -7.92 -8.94 23.84
C ARG A 573 -6.53 -8.49 24.25
N PHE A 574 -6.48 -7.43 25.06
CA PHE A 574 -5.24 -6.89 25.62
C PHE A 574 -4.96 -7.47 27.01
N THR A 575 -3.73 -7.94 27.23
CA THR A 575 -3.26 -8.44 28.53
C THR A 575 -1.82 -7.95 28.80
N PRO A 576 -1.35 -7.92 30.06
CA PRO A 576 0.01 -7.54 30.44
C PRO A 576 1.14 -8.27 29.70
N ALA A 577 0.89 -9.46 29.15
CA ALA A 577 1.87 -10.21 28.36
C ALA A 577 1.39 -10.60 26.94
N GLY A 578 0.15 -10.27 26.60
CA GLY A 578 -0.55 -10.74 25.40
C GLY A 578 -1.19 -12.12 25.59
N THR A 579 -1.95 -12.54 24.57
CA THR A 579 -2.60 -13.84 24.47
C THR A 579 -1.88 -14.68 23.41
N VAL A 580 -1.46 -15.90 23.75
CA VAL A 580 -0.72 -16.76 22.81
C VAL A 580 -1.68 -17.53 21.89
N ILE A 581 -1.64 -17.23 20.59
CA ILE A 581 -2.41 -17.88 19.53
C ILE A 581 -1.44 -18.40 18.48
N LYS A 582 -1.54 -19.71 18.15
CA LYS A 582 -0.62 -20.42 17.22
C LYS A 582 0.85 -19.99 17.42
N GLU A 583 1.32 -20.03 18.67
CA GLU A 583 2.72 -19.77 19.06
C GLU A 583 3.22 -18.31 18.89
N ILE A 584 2.32 -17.32 18.76
CA ILE A 584 2.62 -15.87 18.78
C ILE A 584 1.75 -15.18 19.84
N ALA A 585 2.30 -14.21 20.58
CA ALA A 585 1.55 -13.42 21.56
C ALA A 585 0.98 -12.15 20.91
N TYR A 586 -0.32 -11.94 21.04
CA TYR A 586 -1.06 -10.79 20.50
C TYR A 586 -1.76 -9.99 21.59
N GLY A 587 -1.93 -8.68 21.39
CA GLY A 587 -2.54 -7.80 22.40
C GLY A 587 -1.67 -7.65 23.66
N ASN A 588 -0.35 -7.69 23.50
CA ASN A 588 0.58 -7.45 24.59
C ASN A 588 0.59 -5.96 25.00
N LEU A 589 0.41 -5.70 26.29
CA LEU A 589 0.57 -4.37 26.90
C LEU A 589 1.97 -4.13 27.49
N GLY A 590 2.77 -5.18 27.65
CA GLY A 590 4.12 -5.10 28.21
C GLY A 590 5.18 -4.68 27.18
N SER A 591 6.45 -4.61 27.59
CA SER A 591 7.54 -4.18 26.70
C SER A 591 7.71 -5.08 25.46
N GLY A 592 8.11 -4.48 24.33
CA GLY A 592 8.31 -5.15 23.04
C GLY A 592 7.11 -5.13 22.09
N GLY A 593 6.14 -4.23 22.29
CA GLY A 593 5.04 -3.94 21.36
C GLY A 593 3.84 -4.90 21.43
N VAL A 594 2.82 -4.61 20.62
CA VAL A 594 1.49 -5.27 20.66
C VAL A 594 1.54 -6.75 20.28
N THR A 595 2.48 -7.14 19.41
CA THR A 595 2.69 -8.50 18.92
C THR A 595 4.13 -8.92 19.19
N LYS A 596 4.35 -10.11 19.76
CA LYS A 596 5.70 -10.63 20.03
C LYS A 596 5.80 -12.16 20.04
N ALA A 597 7.01 -12.71 19.98
CA ALA A 597 7.22 -14.14 20.21
C ALA A 597 7.07 -14.43 21.71
N PRO A 598 6.40 -15.53 22.13
CA PRO A 598 6.13 -15.75 23.55
C PRO A 598 7.40 -15.92 24.40
N PHE A 599 8.50 -16.45 23.83
CA PHE A 599 9.78 -16.54 24.53
C PHE A 599 10.44 -15.18 24.84
N GLU A 600 10.11 -14.11 24.13
CA GLU A 600 10.61 -12.75 24.41
C GLU A 600 10.00 -12.18 25.70
N GLN A 601 9.01 -12.85 26.29
CA GLN A 601 8.53 -12.57 27.65
C GLN A 601 9.48 -13.10 28.74
N SER A 602 10.44 -13.97 28.40
CA SER A 602 11.47 -14.47 29.33
C SER A 602 12.78 -13.67 29.29
N TYR A 603 12.83 -12.60 28.50
CA TYR A 603 13.99 -11.73 28.45
C TYR A 603 14.08 -10.88 29.73
N PRO A 604 15.29 -10.55 30.24
CA PRO A 604 15.45 -9.88 31.54
C PRO A 604 14.86 -8.47 31.64
N ASP A 605 14.58 -7.85 30.49
CA ASP A 605 14.01 -6.53 30.26
C ASP A 605 12.51 -6.57 29.87
N PHE A 606 11.88 -7.75 29.96
CA PHE A 606 10.44 -7.84 29.80
C PHE A 606 9.71 -7.31 31.04
N GLU A 607 8.94 -6.24 30.85
CA GLU A 607 8.05 -5.67 31.87
C GLU A 607 6.59 -5.92 31.46
N PRO A 608 5.79 -6.65 32.27
CA PRO A 608 4.37 -6.83 32.00
C PRO A 608 3.59 -5.51 32.06
N GLY A 609 2.68 -5.31 31.10
CA GLY A 609 1.82 -4.12 30.98
C GLY A 609 0.72 -4.04 32.02
N TYR A 610 1.10 -3.81 33.27
CA TYR A 610 0.21 -3.36 34.34
C TYR A 610 0.39 -1.86 34.56
N GLY A 611 -0.70 -1.18 34.95
CA GLY A 611 -0.72 0.26 35.15
C GLY A 611 -1.54 0.98 34.09
N ARG A 612 -1.22 2.25 33.83
CA ARG A 612 -1.98 3.12 32.92
C ARG A 612 -1.41 3.02 31.51
N HIS A 613 -2.29 2.73 30.55
CA HIS A 613 -2.00 2.82 29.13
C HIS A 613 -2.85 3.89 28.45
N GLU A 614 -2.32 4.51 27.40
CA GLU A 614 -3.02 5.41 26.50
C GLU A 614 -3.20 4.72 25.14
N ILE A 615 -4.43 4.74 24.62
CA ILE A 615 -4.75 4.19 23.29
C ILE A 615 -5.23 5.34 22.43
N GLN A 616 -4.47 5.64 21.39
CA GLN A 616 -4.92 6.52 20.29
C GLN A 616 -5.42 5.66 19.14
N TYR A 617 -6.43 6.10 18.40
CA TYR A 617 -7.00 5.34 17.28
C TYR A 617 -7.51 6.28 16.18
N ARG A 618 -7.36 5.83 14.93
CA ARG A 618 -7.72 6.56 13.71
C ARG A 618 -8.24 5.60 12.64
N ALA A 619 -8.87 6.14 11.61
CA ALA A 619 -9.18 5.45 10.37
C ALA A 619 -8.56 6.16 9.16
N ILE A 620 -8.39 5.41 8.08
CA ILE A 620 -7.91 5.84 6.78
C ILE A 620 -8.89 5.27 5.74
N ASP A 621 -9.43 6.11 4.86
CA ASP A 621 -10.37 5.70 3.81
C ASP A 621 -9.64 5.24 2.52
N ALA A 622 -10.40 4.89 1.48
CA ALA A 622 -9.88 4.42 0.20
C ALA A 622 -9.27 5.54 -0.69
N ALA A 623 -9.57 6.80 -0.40
CA ALA A 623 -8.94 7.98 -1.01
C ALA A 623 -7.60 8.32 -0.31
N GLY A 624 -7.42 7.90 0.94
CA GLY A 624 -6.23 8.12 1.76
C GLY A 624 -6.36 9.23 2.81
N ASN A 625 -7.57 9.77 3.05
CA ASN A 625 -7.76 10.76 4.11
C ASN A 625 -7.66 10.10 5.49
N ILE A 626 -6.93 10.73 6.41
CA ILE A 626 -6.72 10.21 7.76
C ILE A 626 -7.62 10.97 8.75
N SER A 627 -8.46 10.25 9.48
CA SER A 627 -9.25 10.83 10.57
C SER A 627 -8.35 11.40 11.67
N THR A 628 -8.70 12.56 12.25
CA THR A 628 -7.99 13.06 13.45
C THR A 628 -7.99 12.01 14.56
N PRO A 629 -6.82 11.61 15.12
CA PRO A 629 -6.75 10.62 16.18
C PRO A 629 -7.65 10.95 17.37
N LYS A 630 -8.40 9.95 17.82
CA LYS A 630 -9.16 9.99 19.07
C LYS A 630 -8.38 9.21 20.13
N THR A 631 -8.65 9.47 21.41
CA THR A 631 -7.88 8.87 22.51
C THR A 631 -8.80 8.43 23.64
N PHE A 632 -8.54 7.24 24.19
CA PHE A 632 -8.99 6.83 25.51
C PHE A 632 -7.81 6.31 26.33
N THR A 633 -8.02 6.13 27.63
CA THR A 633 -6.97 5.61 28.52
C THR A 633 -7.52 4.48 29.37
N VAL A 634 -6.68 3.49 29.67
CA VAL A 634 -7.04 2.37 30.54
C VAL A 634 -6.08 2.29 31.71
N THR A 635 -6.51 1.67 32.81
CA THR A 635 -5.61 1.11 33.82
C THR A 635 -5.89 -0.38 33.95
N VAL A 636 -4.89 -1.21 33.69
CA VAL A 636 -4.97 -2.66 33.95
C VAL A 636 -4.32 -2.94 35.30
N THR A 637 -5.10 -3.41 36.27
CA THR A 637 -4.61 -3.72 37.62
C THR A 637 -4.30 -5.20 37.76
N ASP A 638 -3.15 -5.51 38.35
CA ASP A 638 -2.87 -6.84 38.92
C ASP A 638 -3.83 -7.11 40.10
N THR A 639 -4.59 -8.18 39.97
CA THR A 639 -5.49 -8.74 40.98
C THR A 639 -5.08 -10.12 41.47
N ASN A 640 -4.05 -10.71 40.86
CA ASN A 640 -3.43 -11.96 41.29
C ASN A 640 -2.29 -11.75 42.30
N GLY A 641 -1.76 -10.52 42.41
CA GLY A 641 -1.06 -9.99 43.57
C GLY A 641 -0.02 -10.93 44.18
N ALA A 642 1.10 -11.11 43.46
CA ALA A 642 2.21 -12.02 43.79
C ALA A 642 2.00 -13.52 43.47
N VAL A 643 1.50 -13.81 42.26
CA VAL A 643 1.77 -15.09 41.58
C VAL A 643 2.51 -14.78 40.27
N GLU A 644 3.72 -15.32 40.11
CA GLU A 644 4.40 -15.29 38.81
C GLU A 644 3.50 -15.98 37.76
N LEU A 645 3.20 -15.29 36.66
CA LEU A 645 2.64 -15.95 35.49
C LEU A 645 3.65 -17.02 35.04
N PRO A 646 3.26 -18.31 34.97
CA PRO A 646 4.21 -19.35 34.61
C PRO A 646 4.70 -19.12 33.17
N PRO A 647 6.01 -19.30 32.88
CA PRO A 647 6.53 -19.18 31.53
C PRO A 647 5.76 -20.09 30.57
N GLY A 648 5.13 -19.50 29.54
CA GLY A 648 4.28 -20.22 28.60
C GLY A 648 2.90 -20.59 29.15
N ALA A 649 2.21 -19.63 29.80
CA ALA A 649 0.80 -19.75 30.17
C ALA A 649 -0.10 -19.83 28.92
N ILE A 650 -0.19 -21.03 28.34
CA ILE A 650 -1.27 -21.41 27.43
C ILE A 650 -2.57 -21.27 28.23
N VAL A 651 -3.55 -20.55 27.71
CA VAL A 651 -4.95 -20.67 28.12
C VAL A 651 -5.69 -21.39 27.01
N PRO A 652 -5.73 -22.73 27.03
CA PRO A 652 -6.70 -23.48 26.26
C PRO A 652 -7.99 -23.62 27.07
N ASP A 653 -9.13 -23.39 26.41
CA ASP A 653 -10.29 -24.27 26.59
C ASP A 653 -10.22 -25.34 25.47
#